data_AF-A0A2A2JLP3-F1
#
_entry.id   AF-A0A2A2JLP3-F1
#
_cell.length_a   1.000
_cell.length_b   1.000
_cell.length_c   1.000
_cell.angle_alpha   90.00
_cell.angle_beta   90.00
_cell.angle_gamma   90.00
#
_symmetry.space_group_name_H-M   'P 1'
#
loop_
_entity.id
_entity.type
_entity.pdbx_description
1 polymer ?
#
loop_
_entity_poly.entity_id
_entity_poly.type
_entity_poly.pdbx_seq_one_letter_code
_entity_poly.pdbx_strand_id
1 'polypeptide(L)'
;MCDIEDSWKDFRETTVKEAEPFIKVRARKTAKESEDVGQMDSFVPGTKKIWIKTWGCSHNASDTEYMAGLISQAGYNLTENREQADLWLLNSCTVKTPSEMQANYLLEEGQKKEKAVVMAGCVSQAAPNETWLKGISIVGVKQIDRVVEVVEETLKGNMVRLLSRKREDAQLSLPKMRKNPLIEVLAINTGCLNHCTYCKTKMARGDLKSYPLEELVEQAKRAFEEGVKELWLTSEDLGAWGRDKDMVLPDLLNELVKVIPSGCMMRLGMTNPPYILDHLDEIATILNHPRVYSFLHIPVQSGSDPVLRDMKREYSRAHFEKVADFMIKKVPNVYLATDMICAFPTETQEDFEESMDLVRKYEFPSLFINQYYPRSGTPAARMKKVEAQEAKRRTAEMSKLFRGYRRYTEDRIGEVHEVLVCEMAKDEVHAVGHNKCYEHILVPNPQQVMGKVVKVRITGAFKFHMTSELVDADNGISKIKDKTRQVLVKSALLIITFFIVIFTNMKVYLRLNLVGQRCRGGELMRHKNEAMERAMGGVRECRECRERRRVEGEGERPASGRERCELNQSVVGCSAHSAQSESLLCCMTANPSPWKRLSRSQSGVERQRDGEGFRIRAAAVCVKGKGEHTQILLVSGGKDGRQWVVPGGGVEKDECAEAAALRELMEEAGVKAIIVKELGTFQDDVRKHKTAVFLAEMTEELETWQEGEFGRKRIWMSLNDSTNHVKQSHKIIIDAVALAR
;
A
#
# COMPACT_ATOMS: atom_id res chain seq x y z
N MET A 1 -51.89 -3.47 22.64
CA MET A 1 -53.27 -3.04 22.93
C MET A 1 -53.13 -1.87 23.87
N CYS A 2 -53.53 -0.69 23.41
CA CYS A 2 -53.26 0.63 23.98
C CYS A 2 -51.79 1.05 24.09
N ASP A 3 -51.40 2.33 24.00
CA ASP A 3 -51.83 3.46 23.14
C ASP A 3 -50.69 4.50 23.23
N ILE A 4 -50.39 5.21 22.13
CA ILE A 4 -49.74 6.54 22.05
C ILE A 4 -49.72 6.94 20.55
N GLU A 5 -50.92 7.07 19.99
CA GLU A 5 -51.17 8.03 18.92
C GLU A 5 -51.75 9.27 19.60
N ASP A 6 -51.04 10.40 19.58
CA ASP A 6 -51.63 11.75 19.49
C ASP A 6 -50.55 12.85 19.56
N SER A 7 -50.27 13.47 18.43
CA SER A 7 -49.78 14.87 18.28
C SER A 7 -49.45 15.21 16.81
N TRP A 8 -50.31 14.77 15.88
CA TRP A 8 -50.26 15.17 14.46
C TRP A 8 -51.64 15.66 14.00
N LYS A 9 -51.91 16.96 14.20
CA LYS A 9 -52.97 17.71 13.49
C LYS A 9 -52.71 19.22 13.57
N ASP A 10 -53.13 19.91 12.50
CA ASP A 10 -53.01 21.35 12.21
C ASP A 10 -51.58 21.94 12.18
N PHE A 11 -51.04 22.32 11.02
CA PHE A 11 -51.59 23.43 10.24
C PHE A 11 -51.39 23.32 8.71
N ARG A 12 -52.53 23.27 8.02
CA ARG A 12 -52.92 23.81 6.69
C ARG A 12 -51.92 23.93 5.52
N GLU A 13 -52.48 23.56 4.37
CA GLU A 13 -52.12 23.93 3.00
C GLU A 13 -51.25 25.18 2.85
N THR A 14 -50.10 25.01 2.22
CA THR A 14 -49.44 26.08 1.47
C THR A 14 -49.01 25.49 0.14
N THR A 15 -49.50 26.04 -0.97
CA THR A 15 -49.11 25.65 -2.32
C THR A 15 -47.61 25.82 -2.50
N VAL A 16 -46.87 24.71 -2.49
CA VAL A 16 -45.42 24.72 -2.74
C VAL A 16 -45.20 24.98 -4.23
N LYS A 17 -44.92 26.25 -4.57
CA LYS A 17 -44.37 26.60 -5.88
C LYS A 17 -43.12 25.76 -6.13
N GLU A 18 -43.00 25.23 -7.35
CA GLU A 18 -41.80 24.56 -7.82
C GLU A 18 -40.60 25.51 -7.67
N ALA A 19 -39.69 25.17 -6.76
CA ALA A 19 -38.49 25.93 -6.52
C ALA A 19 -37.35 25.29 -7.33
N GLU A 20 -36.91 25.99 -8.38
CA GLU A 20 -35.76 25.61 -9.19
C GLU A 20 -34.51 25.35 -8.31
N PRO A 21 -33.62 24.41 -8.71
CA PRO A 21 -32.47 24.04 -7.91
C PRO A 21 -31.49 25.22 -7.76
N PHE A 22 -31.40 25.74 -6.53
CA PHE A 22 -30.66 26.95 -6.18
C PHE A 22 -29.13 26.82 -6.38
N ILE A 23 -28.63 27.18 -7.57
CA ILE A 23 -27.19 27.20 -7.87
C ILE A 23 -26.53 28.37 -7.13
N LYS A 24 -25.77 28.09 -6.07
CA LYS A 24 -24.91 29.10 -5.42
C LYS A 24 -23.58 29.23 -6.13
N VAL A 25 -23.57 29.87 -7.30
CA VAL A 25 -22.34 30.42 -7.87
C VAL A 25 -21.90 31.57 -6.97
N ARG A 26 -20.67 31.51 -6.45
CA ARG A 26 -20.01 32.66 -5.83
C ARG A 26 -18.78 33.04 -6.64
N ALA A 27 -18.89 34.15 -7.37
CA ALA A 27 -17.74 34.79 -7.97
C ALA A 27 -16.76 35.24 -6.87
N ARG A 28 -15.48 34.93 -7.04
CA ARG A 28 -14.41 35.39 -6.15
C ARG A 28 -14.12 36.84 -6.48
N LYS A 29 -14.37 37.78 -5.55
CA LYS A 29 -13.94 39.18 -5.73
C LYS A 29 -12.42 39.26 -5.73
N THR A 30 -11.81 39.23 -6.91
CA THR A 30 -10.41 39.62 -7.14
C THR A 30 -10.31 41.13 -7.04
N ALA A 31 -9.64 41.62 -6.00
CA ALA A 31 -9.29 43.02 -5.88
C ALA A 31 -8.05 43.31 -6.74
N LYS A 32 -8.26 43.63 -8.02
CA LYS A 32 -7.30 44.33 -8.86
C LYS A 32 -8.03 44.95 -10.07
N GLU A 33 -8.39 46.21 -9.94
CA GLU A 33 -8.61 47.07 -11.10
C GLU A 33 -7.24 47.49 -11.62
N SER A 34 -6.89 47.06 -12.83
CA SER A 34 -5.86 47.66 -13.67
C SER A 34 -6.24 47.36 -15.12
N GLU A 35 -6.31 48.41 -15.93
CA GLU A 35 -6.83 48.36 -17.29
C GLU A 35 -6.00 47.43 -18.20
N ASP A 36 -6.63 46.38 -18.73
CA ASP A 36 -6.21 45.76 -19.98
C ASP A 36 -7.44 45.22 -20.73
N VAL A 37 -7.96 46.02 -21.66
CA VAL A 37 -9.08 45.65 -22.53
C VAL A 37 -8.52 44.90 -23.74
N GLY A 38 -7.92 43.72 -23.49
CA GLY A 38 -6.98 43.12 -24.45
C GLY A 38 -6.94 41.60 -24.58
N GLN A 39 -7.46 40.82 -23.62
CA GLN A 39 -7.51 39.35 -23.72
C GLN A 39 -8.84 38.77 -23.22
N MET A 40 -9.71 38.40 -24.16
CA MET A 40 -10.67 37.32 -23.92
C MET A 40 -9.87 36.03 -23.84
N ASP A 41 -9.58 35.57 -22.62
CA ASP A 41 -9.10 34.22 -22.36
C ASP A 41 -10.12 33.24 -22.96
N SER A 42 -9.79 32.69 -24.12
CA SER A 42 -10.64 31.74 -24.81
C SER A 42 -10.59 30.44 -24.01
N PHE A 43 -11.64 30.24 -23.20
CA PHE A 43 -11.91 28.97 -22.52
C PHE A 43 -12.23 27.92 -23.58
N VAL A 44 -11.18 27.34 -24.19
CA VAL A 44 -11.27 26.26 -25.17
C VAL A 44 -11.27 24.94 -24.40
N PRO A 45 -12.41 24.21 -24.36
CA PRO A 45 -12.45 22.89 -23.74
C PRO A 45 -11.38 21.98 -24.34
N GLY A 46 -10.72 21.20 -23.49
CA GLY A 46 -9.68 20.24 -23.90
C GLY A 46 -8.23 20.71 -23.88
N THR A 47 -7.94 22.02 -23.76
CA THR A 47 -6.55 22.49 -23.53
C THR A 47 -6.07 22.20 -22.10
N LYS A 48 -6.99 22.13 -21.15
CA LYS A 48 -6.72 21.98 -19.70
C LYS A 48 -6.57 20.52 -19.29
N LYS A 49 -5.62 20.27 -18.39
CA LYS A 49 -5.31 18.95 -17.82
C LYS A 49 -5.98 18.76 -16.46
N ILE A 50 -6.57 17.60 -16.24
CA ILE A 50 -7.25 17.26 -14.98
C ILE A 50 -6.59 16.02 -14.35
N TRP A 51 -6.22 16.13 -13.07
CA TRP A 51 -5.77 14.99 -12.27
C TRP A 51 -6.89 14.55 -11.35
N ILE A 52 -7.21 13.24 -11.37
CA ILE A 52 -8.25 12.67 -10.51
C ILE A 52 -7.59 11.75 -9.49
N LYS A 53 -7.88 11.97 -8.20
CA LYS A 53 -7.42 11.10 -7.12
C LYS A 53 -8.59 10.57 -6.31
N THR A 54 -8.60 9.26 -6.11
CA THR A 54 -9.70 8.54 -5.46
C THR A 54 -9.24 7.78 -4.22
N TRP A 55 -10.03 7.86 -3.15
CA TRP A 55 -9.90 7.01 -1.97
C TRP A 55 -11.28 6.47 -1.56
N GLY A 56 -11.37 5.18 -1.23
CA GLY A 56 -12.61 4.63 -0.72
C GLY A 56 -12.78 3.15 -1.00
N CYS A 57 -14.03 2.78 -1.29
CA CYS A 57 -14.45 1.47 -1.75
C CYS A 57 -14.54 1.41 -3.29
N SER A 58 -14.85 0.23 -3.81
CA SER A 58 -15.22 -0.03 -5.21
C SER A 58 -16.30 0.93 -5.74
N HIS A 59 -17.31 1.28 -4.95
CA HIS A 59 -18.34 2.26 -5.36
C HIS A 59 -17.71 3.64 -5.65
N ASN A 60 -16.78 4.12 -4.82
CA ASN A 60 -16.08 5.38 -5.10
C ASN A 60 -15.12 5.28 -6.30
N ALA A 61 -14.56 4.11 -6.59
CA ALA A 61 -13.83 3.88 -7.83
C ALA A 61 -14.77 4.01 -9.04
N SER A 62 -15.93 3.34 -9.03
CA SER A 62 -16.92 3.46 -10.11
C SER A 62 -17.45 4.89 -10.28
N ASP A 63 -17.71 5.63 -9.18
CA ASP A 63 -18.09 7.06 -9.24
C ASP A 63 -17.02 7.85 -10.02
N THR A 64 -15.73 7.57 -9.78
CA THR A 64 -14.61 8.20 -10.49
C THR A 64 -14.55 7.81 -11.96
N GLU A 65 -14.80 6.54 -12.31
CA GLU A 65 -14.77 6.08 -13.71
C GLU A 65 -15.86 6.76 -14.55
N TYR A 66 -17.05 6.98 -13.98
CA TYR A 66 -18.10 7.80 -14.61
C TYR A 66 -17.69 9.28 -14.72
N MET A 67 -17.15 9.88 -13.65
CA MET A 67 -16.67 11.26 -13.72
C MET A 67 -15.55 11.45 -14.75
N ALA A 68 -14.62 10.51 -14.84
CA ALA A 68 -13.54 10.49 -15.83
C ALA A 68 -14.06 10.36 -17.27
N GLY A 69 -15.06 9.48 -17.50
CA GLY A 69 -15.73 9.34 -18.79
C GLY A 69 -16.42 10.63 -19.25
N LEU A 70 -17.20 11.26 -18.37
CA LEU A 70 -17.86 12.55 -18.63
C LEU A 70 -16.87 13.68 -18.93
N ILE A 71 -15.81 13.80 -18.11
CA ILE A 71 -14.76 14.81 -18.29
C ILE A 71 -14.02 14.61 -19.62
N SER A 72 -13.72 13.36 -19.99
CA SER A 72 -13.07 13.04 -21.28
C SER A 72 -14.00 13.25 -22.47
N GLN A 73 -15.30 12.99 -22.34
CA GLN A 73 -16.28 13.25 -23.40
C GLN A 73 -16.45 14.76 -23.65
N ALA A 74 -16.34 15.58 -22.59
CA ALA A 74 -16.26 17.04 -22.70
C ALA A 74 -14.91 17.55 -23.26
N GLY A 75 -14.00 16.65 -23.65
CA GLY A 75 -12.74 16.94 -24.33
C GLY A 75 -11.53 17.17 -23.42
N TYR A 76 -11.68 17.17 -22.09
CA TYR A 76 -10.57 17.42 -21.18
C TYR A 76 -9.56 16.27 -21.11
N ASN A 77 -8.28 16.64 -21.06
CA ASN A 77 -7.19 15.68 -20.97
C ASN A 77 -6.96 15.24 -19.52
N LEU A 78 -7.15 13.94 -19.24
CA LEU A 78 -6.77 13.38 -17.95
C LEU A 78 -5.25 13.17 -17.88
N THR A 79 -4.67 13.38 -16.70
CA THR A 79 -3.24 13.18 -16.46
C THR A 79 -3.00 12.45 -15.14
N GLU A 80 -2.02 11.55 -15.11
CA GLU A 80 -1.52 10.92 -13.88
C GLU A 80 -0.58 11.86 -13.09
N ASN A 81 -0.02 12.89 -13.75
CA ASN A 81 0.89 13.85 -13.14
C ASN A 81 0.12 15.07 -12.59
N ARG A 82 -0.09 15.10 -11.27
CA ARG A 82 -0.83 16.16 -10.57
C ARG A 82 -0.18 17.55 -10.69
N GLU A 83 1.15 17.65 -10.81
CA GLU A 83 1.84 18.92 -10.98
C GLU A 83 1.52 19.57 -12.34
N GLN A 84 1.35 18.74 -13.40
CA GLN A 84 0.94 19.18 -14.74
C GLN A 84 -0.56 19.51 -14.88
N ALA A 85 -1.41 19.13 -13.92
CA ALA A 85 -2.83 19.39 -13.99
C ALA A 85 -3.17 20.85 -13.65
N ASP A 86 -4.13 21.43 -14.36
CA ASP A 86 -4.76 22.71 -14.02
C ASP A 86 -5.75 22.55 -12.86
N LEU A 87 -6.46 21.42 -12.82
CA LEU A 87 -7.48 21.10 -11.81
C LEU A 87 -7.26 19.73 -11.16
N TRP A 88 -7.45 19.67 -9.85
CA TRP A 88 -7.42 18.45 -9.04
C TRP A 88 -8.85 18.05 -8.62
N LEU A 89 -9.31 16.89 -9.09
CA LEU A 89 -10.59 16.29 -8.69
C LEU A 89 -10.32 15.22 -7.61
N LEU A 90 -10.73 15.50 -6.38
CA LEU A 90 -10.44 14.67 -5.20
C LEU A 90 -11.72 13.93 -4.77
N ASN A 91 -11.84 12.65 -5.08
CA ASN A 91 -12.97 11.80 -4.68
C ASN A 91 -12.62 11.02 -3.41
N SER A 92 -13.28 11.28 -2.27
CA SER A 92 -12.97 10.60 -1.01
C SER A 92 -14.17 10.05 -0.24
N CYS A 93 -13.94 8.91 0.40
CA CYS A 93 -14.88 8.21 1.25
C CYS A 93 -14.88 8.72 2.70
N THR A 94 -16.07 8.99 3.24
CA THR A 94 -16.25 9.48 4.63
C THR A 94 -16.18 8.36 5.70
N VAL A 95 -16.06 7.11 5.27
CA VAL A 95 -16.02 5.96 6.19
C VAL A 95 -14.61 5.73 6.74
N LYS A 96 -13.54 5.97 5.97
CA LYS A 96 -12.16 5.74 6.42
C LYS A 96 -11.47 7.07 6.76
N THR A 97 -11.29 7.37 8.05
CA THR A 97 -10.65 8.61 8.52
C THR A 97 -9.27 8.88 7.90
N PRO A 98 -8.39 7.89 7.64
CA PRO A 98 -7.15 8.13 6.89
C PRO A 98 -7.36 8.67 5.47
N SER A 99 -8.42 8.24 4.77
CA SER A 99 -8.79 8.73 3.44
C SER A 99 -9.29 10.17 3.47
N GLU A 100 -10.01 10.56 4.53
CA GLU A 100 -10.47 11.94 4.75
C GLU A 100 -9.27 12.87 5.06
N MET A 101 -8.32 12.42 5.90
CA MET A 101 -7.11 13.19 6.21
C MET A 101 -6.19 13.38 4.98
N GLN A 102 -6.02 12.35 4.14
CA GLN A 102 -5.23 12.46 2.91
C GLN A 102 -5.89 13.40 1.88
N ALA A 103 -7.21 13.35 1.75
CA ALA A 103 -7.95 14.25 0.87
C ALA A 103 -7.84 15.71 1.34
N ASN A 104 -7.96 15.98 2.65
CA ASN A 104 -7.73 17.32 3.21
C ASN A 104 -6.31 17.83 2.92
N TYR A 105 -5.28 17.01 3.20
CA TYR A 105 -3.88 17.40 2.94
C TYR A 105 -3.64 17.83 1.48
N LEU A 106 -4.18 17.06 0.52
CA LEU A 106 -4.03 17.38 -0.91
C LEU A 106 -4.88 18.59 -1.34
N LEU A 107 -6.04 18.80 -0.73
CA LEU A 107 -6.84 20.00 -0.95
C LEU A 107 -6.09 21.25 -0.48
N GLU A 108 -5.51 21.22 0.72
CA GLU A 108 -4.65 22.30 1.22
C GLU A 108 -3.39 22.50 0.34
N GLU A 109 -2.77 21.42 -0.14
CA GLU A 109 -1.61 21.50 -1.03
C GLU A 109 -1.99 22.13 -2.38
N GLY A 110 -3.13 21.75 -2.96
CA GLY A 110 -3.66 22.31 -4.21
C GLY A 110 -3.95 23.80 -4.08
N GLN A 111 -4.61 24.21 -2.99
CA GLN A 111 -4.83 25.64 -2.68
C GLN A 111 -3.52 26.43 -2.56
N LYS A 112 -2.51 25.89 -1.86
CA LYS A 112 -1.18 26.53 -1.70
C LYS A 112 -0.40 26.61 -3.02
N LYS A 113 -0.71 25.74 -3.99
CA LYS A 113 -0.15 25.73 -5.36
C LYS A 113 -1.01 26.50 -6.37
N GLU A 114 -2.04 27.21 -5.91
CA GLU A 114 -3.01 27.95 -6.74
C GLU A 114 -3.69 27.09 -7.84
N LYS A 115 -3.79 25.78 -7.62
CA LYS A 115 -4.52 24.86 -8.50
C LYS A 115 -6.02 24.98 -8.25
N ALA A 116 -6.82 24.79 -9.30
CA ALA A 116 -8.25 24.57 -9.13
C ALA A 116 -8.49 23.23 -8.40
N VAL A 117 -9.38 23.19 -7.42
CA VAL A 117 -9.67 21.96 -6.64
C VAL A 117 -11.16 21.74 -6.54
N VAL A 118 -11.60 20.55 -6.92
CA VAL A 118 -12.99 20.06 -6.78
C VAL A 118 -12.98 18.86 -5.84
N MET A 119 -13.83 18.89 -4.82
CA MET A 119 -14.01 17.77 -3.89
C MET A 119 -15.27 16.98 -4.26
N ALA A 120 -15.12 15.66 -4.43
CA ALA A 120 -16.19 14.74 -4.76
C ALA A 120 -16.31 13.60 -3.73
N GLY A 121 -17.32 12.75 -3.90
CA GLY A 121 -17.49 11.54 -3.10
C GLY A 121 -18.19 11.75 -1.76
N CYS A 122 -18.25 10.67 -0.97
CA CYS A 122 -19.10 10.58 0.22
C CYS A 122 -18.78 11.61 1.30
N VAL A 123 -17.51 12.05 1.44
CA VAL A 123 -17.12 13.13 2.38
C VAL A 123 -17.89 14.40 2.09
N SER A 124 -17.90 14.83 0.82
CA SER A 124 -18.50 16.09 0.39
C SER A 124 -20.01 16.15 0.69
N GLN A 125 -20.71 15.01 0.58
CA GLN A 125 -22.16 14.92 0.73
C GLN A 125 -22.63 14.68 2.18
N ALA A 126 -21.85 13.92 2.97
CA ALA A 126 -22.17 13.61 4.36
C ALA A 126 -21.74 14.71 5.33
N ALA A 127 -20.63 15.40 5.05
CA ALA A 127 -20.04 16.42 5.92
C ALA A 127 -19.71 17.74 5.17
N PRO A 128 -20.65 18.34 4.40
CA PRO A 128 -20.37 19.51 3.56
C PRO A 128 -19.92 20.78 4.31
N ASN A 129 -20.11 20.83 5.63
CA ASN A 129 -19.83 22.01 6.45
C ASN A 129 -18.50 21.94 7.21
N GLU A 130 -17.69 20.90 6.99
CA GLU A 130 -16.34 20.80 7.54
C GLU A 130 -15.49 22.02 7.15
N THR A 131 -14.63 22.46 8.06
CA THR A 131 -13.91 23.75 7.93
C THR A 131 -13.01 23.81 6.71
N TRP A 132 -12.38 22.69 6.36
CA TRP A 132 -11.49 22.55 5.21
C TRP A 132 -12.20 22.46 3.85
N LEU A 133 -13.52 22.21 3.84
CA LEU A 133 -14.36 22.27 2.63
C LEU A 133 -14.93 23.67 2.37
N LYS A 134 -14.61 24.67 3.20
CA LYS A 134 -15.00 26.06 2.97
C LYS A 134 -14.16 26.66 1.85
N GLY A 135 -14.82 27.31 0.89
CA GLY A 135 -14.14 27.96 -0.24
C GLY A 135 -13.85 27.03 -1.43
N ILE A 136 -14.34 25.78 -1.40
CA ILE A 136 -14.03 24.73 -2.37
C ILE A 136 -15.28 24.34 -3.17
N SER A 137 -15.08 24.06 -4.45
CA SER A 137 -16.13 23.50 -5.33
C SER A 137 -16.38 22.03 -5.03
N ILE A 138 -17.65 21.62 -5.05
CA ILE A 138 -18.08 20.30 -4.58
C ILE A 138 -19.07 19.63 -5.54
N VAL A 139 -18.84 18.33 -5.79
CA VAL A 139 -19.75 17.41 -6.50
C VAL A 139 -20.22 16.31 -5.55
N GLY A 140 -21.47 16.37 -5.14
CA GLY A 140 -22.12 15.33 -4.33
C GLY A 140 -22.32 14.03 -5.10
N VAL A 141 -22.39 12.90 -4.38
CA VAL A 141 -22.49 11.54 -4.97
C VAL A 141 -23.72 11.32 -5.85
N LYS A 142 -24.81 12.08 -5.66
CA LYS A 142 -26.02 12.04 -6.50
C LYS A 142 -25.96 12.95 -7.73
N GLN A 143 -24.83 13.64 -7.95
CA GLN A 143 -24.70 14.69 -8.97
C GLN A 143 -23.41 14.56 -9.80
N ILE A 144 -22.86 13.34 -9.88
CA ILE A 144 -21.65 13.05 -10.68
C ILE A 144 -21.88 13.25 -12.18
N ASP A 145 -23.13 13.17 -12.64
CA ASP A 145 -23.59 13.53 -14.00
C ASP A 145 -23.29 14.99 -14.35
N ARG A 146 -23.21 15.88 -13.36
CA ARG A 146 -22.88 17.31 -13.50
C ARG A 146 -21.44 17.66 -13.11
N VAL A 147 -20.53 16.68 -13.07
CA VAL A 147 -19.11 16.93 -12.74
C VAL A 147 -18.46 17.96 -13.68
N VAL A 148 -18.81 17.93 -14.97
CA VAL A 148 -18.22 18.81 -16.00
C VAL A 148 -18.52 20.28 -15.68
N GLU A 149 -19.77 20.64 -15.39
CA GLU A 149 -20.16 22.00 -14.98
C GLU A 149 -19.32 22.50 -13.79
N VAL A 150 -19.13 21.66 -12.77
CA VAL A 150 -18.34 22.05 -11.59
C VAL A 150 -16.86 22.20 -11.92
N VAL A 151 -16.32 21.33 -12.78
CA VAL A 151 -14.95 21.45 -13.30
C VAL A 151 -14.75 22.75 -14.07
N GLU A 152 -15.66 23.08 -15.01
CA GLU A 152 -15.57 24.27 -15.84
C GLU A 152 -15.66 25.56 -15.05
N GLU A 153 -16.65 25.66 -14.16
CA GLU A 153 -16.81 26.84 -13.31
C GLU A 153 -15.64 27.01 -12.34
N THR A 154 -15.08 25.91 -11.82
CA THR A 154 -13.89 25.98 -10.94
C THR A 154 -12.64 26.42 -11.71
N LEU A 155 -12.48 26.01 -12.97
CA LEU A 155 -11.41 26.50 -13.85
C LEU A 155 -11.56 28.00 -14.16
N LYS A 156 -12.79 28.53 -14.24
CA LYS A 156 -13.08 29.97 -14.36
C LYS A 156 -12.90 30.74 -13.04
N GLY A 157 -12.51 30.07 -11.95
CA GLY A 157 -12.33 30.67 -10.62
C GLY A 157 -13.62 30.85 -9.80
N ASN A 158 -14.76 30.33 -10.30
CA ASN A 158 -16.03 30.32 -9.59
C ASN A 158 -16.11 29.13 -8.61
N MET A 159 -16.86 29.32 -7.52
CA MET A 159 -17.17 28.25 -6.57
C MET A 159 -18.56 27.69 -6.84
N VAL A 160 -18.66 26.38 -7.12
CA VAL A 160 -19.93 25.69 -7.35
C VAL A 160 -20.07 24.51 -6.37
N ARG A 161 -21.24 24.36 -5.76
CA ARG A 161 -21.51 23.31 -4.77
C ARG A 161 -22.81 22.57 -5.08
N LEU A 162 -22.68 21.42 -5.73
CA LEU A 162 -23.80 20.52 -6.07
C LEU A 162 -23.96 19.49 -4.95
N LEU A 163 -24.99 19.66 -4.11
CA LEU A 163 -25.23 18.86 -2.88
C LEU A 163 -26.70 18.46 -2.66
N SER A 164 -27.51 18.50 -3.73
CA SER A 164 -28.94 18.16 -3.68
C SER A 164 -29.14 16.70 -3.28
N ARG A 165 -29.94 16.50 -2.24
CA ARG A 165 -30.36 15.16 -1.76
C ARG A 165 -31.67 14.67 -2.38
N LYS A 166 -32.40 15.54 -3.08
CA LYS A 166 -33.74 15.27 -3.64
C LYS A 166 -33.73 14.79 -5.09
N ARG A 167 -32.59 14.87 -5.79
CA ARG A 167 -32.47 14.39 -7.18
C ARG A 167 -32.45 12.85 -7.19
N GLU A 168 -32.87 12.28 -8.30
CA GLU A 168 -32.57 10.89 -8.63
C GLU A 168 -31.07 10.68 -8.78
N ASP A 169 -30.66 9.43 -8.66
CA ASP A 169 -29.25 9.04 -8.78
C ASP A 169 -28.85 8.94 -10.25
N ALA A 170 -27.55 9.01 -10.52
CA ALA A 170 -27.02 9.04 -11.88
C ALA A 170 -27.30 7.71 -12.62
N GLN A 171 -27.68 7.78 -13.90
CA GLN A 171 -27.96 6.60 -14.71
C GLN A 171 -26.70 5.75 -14.96
N LEU A 172 -26.87 4.44 -15.09
CA LEU A 172 -25.77 3.52 -15.42
C LEU A 172 -25.28 3.66 -16.87
N SER A 173 -26.07 4.31 -17.73
CA SER A 173 -25.80 4.60 -19.14
C SER A 173 -24.70 5.66 -19.36
N LEU A 174 -24.24 6.34 -18.31
CA LEU A 174 -23.24 7.41 -18.43
C LEU A 174 -21.89 6.90 -18.99
N PRO A 175 -21.16 7.74 -19.74
CA PRO A 175 -19.82 7.39 -20.22
C PRO A 175 -18.91 7.04 -19.04
N LYS A 176 -18.19 5.92 -19.17
CA LYS A 176 -17.34 5.38 -18.10
C LYS A 176 -15.94 5.08 -18.64
N MET A 177 -14.93 5.72 -18.06
CA MET A 177 -13.52 5.41 -18.35
C MET A 177 -12.98 4.50 -17.25
N ARG A 178 -12.92 3.20 -17.53
CA ARG A 178 -12.41 2.20 -16.58
C ARG A 178 -10.93 2.41 -16.29
N LYS A 179 -10.55 2.31 -15.01
CA LYS A 179 -9.14 2.34 -14.62
C LYS A 179 -8.42 1.06 -15.04
N ASN A 180 -9.10 -0.08 -15.00
CA ASN A 180 -8.63 -1.34 -15.54
C ASN A 180 -9.58 -1.78 -16.67
N PRO A 181 -9.15 -1.84 -17.94
CA PRO A 181 -10.03 -2.20 -19.05
C PRO A 181 -10.59 -3.63 -18.96
N LEU A 182 -10.00 -4.49 -18.11
CA LEU A 182 -10.43 -5.87 -17.92
C LEU A 182 -11.47 -6.06 -16.80
N ILE A 183 -11.80 -5.01 -16.03
CA ILE A 183 -12.67 -5.12 -14.85
C ILE A 183 -13.76 -4.04 -14.89
N GLU A 184 -15.03 -4.44 -14.93
CA GLU A 184 -16.18 -3.55 -14.74
C GLU A 184 -16.63 -3.58 -13.28
N VAL A 185 -16.53 -2.44 -12.59
CA VAL A 185 -17.09 -2.27 -11.25
C VAL A 185 -18.53 -1.79 -11.38
N LEU A 186 -19.50 -2.70 -11.29
CA LEU A 186 -20.93 -2.41 -11.48
C LEU A 186 -21.62 -2.11 -10.15
N ALA A 187 -22.05 -0.87 -9.94
CA ALA A 187 -22.86 -0.50 -8.79
C ALA A 187 -24.32 -0.97 -9.00
N ILE A 188 -24.82 -1.87 -8.16
CA ILE A 188 -26.16 -2.46 -8.35
C ILE A 188 -27.28 -1.66 -7.66
N ASN A 189 -26.92 -0.92 -6.61
CA ASN A 189 -27.79 0.03 -5.91
C ASN A 189 -26.94 1.13 -5.28
N THR A 190 -27.62 2.16 -4.79
CA THR A 190 -27.04 3.28 -4.02
C THR A 190 -27.80 3.44 -2.72
N GLY A 191 -27.09 3.80 -1.65
CA GLY A 191 -27.70 3.99 -0.33
C GLY A 191 -27.92 2.68 0.43
N CYS A 192 -28.49 2.77 1.64
CA CYS A 192 -28.53 1.63 2.55
C CYS A 192 -29.76 1.64 3.46
N LEU A 193 -30.34 0.47 3.71
CA LEU A 193 -31.42 0.29 4.69
C LEU A 193 -30.90 0.44 6.13
N ASN A 194 -29.72 -0.09 6.44
CA ASN A 194 -29.16 -0.17 7.79
C ASN A 194 -29.01 1.19 8.52
N HIS A 195 -29.26 1.19 9.84
CA HIS A 195 -29.15 2.36 10.73
C HIS A 195 -27.98 2.29 11.73
N CYS A 196 -26.82 1.78 11.30
CA CYS A 196 -25.66 1.51 12.17
C CYS A 196 -25.11 2.78 12.86
N THR A 197 -24.83 2.71 14.16
CA THR A 197 -24.50 3.87 15.02
C THR A 197 -23.17 4.55 14.71
N TYR A 198 -22.28 3.88 13.97
CA TYR A 198 -20.97 4.40 13.56
C TYR A 198 -20.91 4.85 12.10
N CYS A 199 -21.85 4.44 11.26
CA CYS A 199 -21.72 4.54 9.81
C CYS A 199 -22.26 5.89 9.27
N LYS A 200 -21.55 6.47 8.30
CA LYS A 200 -21.97 7.70 7.59
C LYS A 200 -22.61 7.44 6.22
N THR A 201 -22.67 6.18 5.76
CA THR A 201 -23.17 5.81 4.43
C THR A 201 -24.57 6.37 4.13
N LYS A 202 -25.52 6.18 5.05
CA LYS A 202 -26.90 6.68 4.90
C LYS A 202 -26.97 8.21 4.88
N MET A 203 -26.03 8.91 5.52
CA MET A 203 -25.89 10.37 5.43
C MET A 203 -25.29 10.85 4.11
N ALA A 204 -24.52 9.99 3.42
CA ALA A 204 -23.88 10.27 2.14
C ALA A 204 -24.79 9.95 0.95
N ARG A 205 -25.27 8.71 0.83
CA ARG A 205 -26.04 8.22 -0.33
C ARG A 205 -27.55 8.15 -0.11
N GLY A 206 -28.01 8.19 1.15
CA GLY A 206 -29.43 8.09 1.51
C GLY A 206 -29.90 6.66 1.78
N ASP A 207 -31.21 6.49 1.77
CA ASP A 207 -31.89 5.18 1.78
C ASP A 207 -31.59 4.37 0.51
N LEU A 208 -31.89 3.07 0.56
CA LEU A 208 -31.71 2.15 -0.57
C LEU A 208 -32.50 2.63 -1.79
N LYS A 209 -31.81 2.67 -2.93
CA LYS A 209 -32.38 2.74 -4.27
C LYS A 209 -31.64 1.77 -5.19
N SER A 210 -32.32 0.73 -5.64
CA SER A 210 -31.78 -0.24 -6.59
C SER A 210 -31.88 0.28 -8.02
N TYR A 211 -30.86 0.01 -8.84
CA TYR A 211 -31.01 0.19 -10.29
C TYR A 211 -31.91 -0.91 -10.87
N PRO A 212 -32.66 -0.65 -11.96
CA PRO A 212 -33.48 -1.66 -12.62
C PRO A 212 -32.66 -2.87 -13.09
N LEU A 213 -33.28 -4.05 -13.08
CA LEU A 213 -32.66 -5.31 -13.49
C LEU A 213 -32.13 -5.22 -14.93
N GLU A 214 -32.95 -4.67 -15.82
CA GLU A 214 -32.70 -4.57 -17.25
C GLU A 214 -31.48 -3.67 -17.53
N GLU A 215 -31.37 -2.53 -16.84
CA GLU A 215 -30.21 -1.64 -16.95
C GLU A 215 -28.91 -2.30 -16.49
N LEU A 216 -28.97 -3.07 -15.40
CA LEU A 216 -27.81 -3.78 -14.85
C LEU A 216 -27.33 -4.90 -15.79
N VAL A 217 -28.26 -5.68 -16.33
CA VAL A 217 -27.96 -6.74 -17.31
C VAL A 217 -27.41 -6.13 -18.60
N GLU A 218 -27.96 -5.01 -19.07
CA GLU A 218 -27.50 -4.34 -20.30
C GLU A 218 -26.15 -3.64 -20.12
N GLN A 219 -25.86 -3.09 -18.93
CA GLN A 219 -24.51 -2.59 -18.60
C GLN A 219 -23.48 -3.73 -18.53
N ALA A 220 -23.85 -4.90 -17.99
CA ALA A 220 -22.97 -6.06 -17.94
C ALA A 220 -22.64 -6.60 -19.34
N LYS A 221 -23.63 -6.71 -20.25
CA LYS A 221 -23.39 -7.11 -21.65
C LYS A 221 -22.41 -6.17 -22.35
N ARG A 222 -22.69 -4.85 -22.34
CA ARG A 222 -21.85 -3.83 -22.98
C ARG A 222 -20.41 -3.87 -22.45
N ALA A 223 -20.23 -4.04 -21.14
CA ALA A 223 -18.90 -4.21 -20.56
C ALA A 223 -18.14 -5.44 -21.15
N PHE A 224 -18.80 -6.59 -21.28
CA PHE A 224 -18.17 -7.78 -21.88
C PHE A 224 -17.88 -7.62 -23.39
N GLU A 225 -18.74 -6.92 -24.13
CA GLU A 225 -18.51 -6.55 -25.54
C GLU A 225 -17.31 -5.61 -25.71
N GLU A 226 -17.10 -4.69 -24.76
CA GLU A 226 -15.93 -3.81 -24.66
C GLU A 226 -14.65 -4.54 -24.22
N GLY A 227 -14.70 -5.86 -23.97
CA GLY A 227 -13.54 -6.72 -23.72
C GLY A 227 -13.24 -7.03 -22.25
N VAL A 228 -14.10 -6.58 -21.31
CA VAL A 228 -13.99 -6.88 -19.87
C VAL A 228 -13.95 -8.39 -19.63
N LYS A 229 -13.23 -8.80 -18.56
CA LYS A 229 -13.08 -10.19 -18.12
C LYS A 229 -13.68 -10.44 -16.74
N GLU A 230 -13.69 -9.44 -15.87
CA GLU A 230 -14.33 -9.53 -14.56
C GLU A 230 -15.43 -8.50 -14.35
N LEU A 231 -16.58 -8.97 -13.86
CA LEU A 231 -17.67 -8.12 -13.38
C LEU A 231 -17.64 -8.10 -11.85
N TRP A 232 -17.30 -6.96 -11.26
CA TRP A 232 -17.29 -6.76 -9.81
C TRP A 232 -18.56 -6.04 -9.38
N LEU A 233 -19.49 -6.77 -8.76
CA LEU A 233 -20.70 -6.15 -8.22
C LEU A 233 -20.35 -5.37 -6.95
N THR A 234 -20.74 -4.10 -6.90
CA THR A 234 -20.52 -3.24 -5.73
C THR A 234 -21.84 -2.66 -5.22
N SER A 235 -21.90 -2.49 -3.91
CA SER A 235 -23.02 -1.88 -3.19
C SER A 235 -22.53 -1.42 -1.81
N GLU A 236 -23.33 -0.59 -1.15
CA GLU A 236 -23.27 -0.41 0.30
C GLU A 236 -23.67 -1.67 1.08
N ASP A 237 -24.53 -2.51 0.50
CA ASP A 237 -24.99 -3.81 1.01
C ASP A 237 -25.63 -4.63 -0.12
N LEU A 238 -24.91 -5.59 -0.68
CA LEU A 238 -25.31 -6.30 -1.90
C LEU A 238 -26.65 -7.04 -1.74
N GLY A 239 -26.87 -7.70 -0.59
CA GLY A 239 -28.11 -8.45 -0.32
C GLY A 239 -29.36 -7.59 -0.17
N ALA A 240 -29.21 -6.27 -0.02
CA ALA A 240 -30.34 -5.36 0.06
C ALA A 240 -30.97 -5.04 -1.32
N TRP A 241 -30.27 -5.33 -2.42
CA TRP A 241 -30.78 -5.06 -3.77
C TRP A 241 -32.15 -5.71 -4.02
N GLY A 242 -33.01 -5.00 -4.72
CA GLY A 242 -34.35 -5.46 -5.12
C GLY A 242 -35.43 -5.26 -4.06
N ARG A 243 -35.08 -5.09 -2.77
CA ARG A 243 -36.06 -4.93 -1.68
C ARG A 243 -36.91 -3.66 -1.77
N ASP A 244 -36.47 -2.65 -2.54
CA ASP A 244 -37.22 -1.44 -2.90
C ASP A 244 -38.02 -1.58 -4.22
N LYS A 245 -38.07 -2.80 -4.80
CA LYS A 245 -38.67 -3.14 -6.09
C LYS A 245 -39.44 -4.48 -6.07
N ASP A 246 -39.72 -5.03 -4.90
CA ASP A 246 -40.33 -6.37 -4.71
C ASP A 246 -39.54 -7.52 -5.38
N MET A 247 -38.21 -7.39 -5.44
CA MET A 247 -37.28 -8.40 -5.96
C MET A 247 -36.23 -8.81 -4.90
N VAL A 248 -35.47 -9.86 -5.18
CA VAL A 248 -34.37 -10.32 -4.30
C VAL A 248 -33.04 -10.47 -5.05
N LEU A 249 -31.92 -10.36 -4.36
CA LEU A 249 -30.58 -10.46 -4.96
C LEU A 249 -30.38 -11.69 -5.89
N PRO A 250 -30.87 -12.91 -5.56
CA PRO A 250 -30.80 -14.05 -6.48
C PRO A 250 -31.37 -13.79 -7.88
N ASP A 251 -32.41 -12.97 -8.04
CA ASP A 251 -33.03 -12.67 -9.34
C ASP A 251 -32.02 -11.97 -10.27
N LEU A 252 -31.37 -10.92 -9.75
CA LEU A 252 -30.30 -10.20 -10.46
C LEU A 252 -29.14 -11.13 -10.80
N LEU A 253 -28.68 -11.92 -9.84
CA LEU A 253 -27.51 -12.77 -10.03
C LEU A 253 -27.77 -13.87 -11.06
N ASN A 254 -28.99 -14.42 -11.11
CA ASN A 254 -29.39 -15.40 -12.12
C ASN A 254 -29.40 -14.81 -13.54
N GLU A 255 -29.89 -13.58 -13.74
CA GLU A 255 -29.83 -12.94 -15.06
C GLU A 255 -28.40 -12.52 -15.46
N LEU A 256 -27.62 -11.97 -14.52
CA LEU A 256 -26.22 -11.63 -14.78
C LEU A 256 -25.40 -12.85 -15.17
N VAL A 257 -25.58 -14.00 -14.51
CA VAL A 257 -24.86 -15.24 -14.83
C VAL A 257 -25.07 -15.70 -16.27
N LYS A 258 -26.26 -15.49 -16.85
CA LYS A 258 -26.57 -15.86 -18.24
C LYS A 258 -25.74 -15.06 -19.26
N VAL A 259 -25.43 -13.79 -18.96
CA VAL A 259 -24.73 -12.89 -19.91
C VAL A 259 -23.20 -12.93 -19.79
N ILE A 260 -22.63 -13.51 -18.74
CA ILE A 260 -21.17 -13.65 -18.60
C ILE A 260 -20.63 -14.63 -19.66
N PRO A 261 -19.69 -14.24 -20.54
CA PRO A 261 -19.09 -15.14 -21.52
C PRO A 261 -18.22 -16.25 -20.91
N SER A 262 -17.87 -17.26 -21.71
CA SER A 262 -16.88 -18.26 -21.29
C SER A 262 -15.50 -17.61 -21.10
N GLY A 263 -14.80 -17.96 -20.02
CA GLY A 263 -13.51 -17.36 -19.65
C GLY A 263 -13.60 -15.98 -18.97
N CYS A 264 -14.81 -15.49 -18.68
CA CYS A 264 -15.07 -14.33 -17.85
C CYS A 264 -15.68 -14.74 -16.51
N MET A 265 -15.50 -13.91 -15.47
CA MET A 265 -15.92 -14.21 -14.09
C MET A 265 -16.71 -13.05 -13.47
N MET A 266 -17.63 -13.37 -12.56
CA MET A 266 -18.30 -12.40 -11.69
C MET A 266 -17.85 -12.54 -10.23
N ARG A 267 -17.63 -11.40 -9.57
CA ARG A 267 -17.32 -11.30 -8.15
C ARG A 267 -18.46 -10.62 -7.41
N LEU A 268 -18.93 -11.24 -6.34
CA LEU A 268 -19.91 -10.64 -5.44
C LEU A 268 -19.24 -9.65 -4.48
N GLY A 269 -19.90 -8.52 -4.25
CA GLY A 269 -19.50 -7.51 -3.28
C GLY A 269 -19.84 -7.88 -1.83
N MET A 270 -19.70 -6.90 -0.95
CA MET A 270 -19.99 -7.01 0.48
C MET A 270 -21.50 -7.11 0.74
N THR A 271 -21.94 -8.07 1.56
CA THR A 271 -23.34 -8.23 1.99
C THR A 271 -23.44 -8.43 3.50
N ASN A 272 -24.43 -7.82 4.16
CA ASN A 272 -24.66 -8.07 5.59
C ASN A 272 -25.41 -9.40 5.83
N PRO A 273 -25.23 -10.07 7.00
CA PRO A 273 -25.87 -11.34 7.31
C PRO A 273 -27.41 -11.41 7.14
N PRO A 274 -28.21 -10.40 7.56
CA PRO A 274 -29.68 -10.50 7.50
C PRO A 274 -30.20 -10.82 6.10
N TYR A 275 -29.64 -10.17 5.07
CA TYR A 275 -30.19 -10.25 3.72
C TYR A 275 -29.73 -11.48 2.91
N ILE A 276 -28.66 -12.14 3.34
CA ILE A 276 -28.19 -13.40 2.74
C ILE A 276 -28.76 -14.65 3.45
N LEU A 277 -29.17 -14.51 4.72
CA LEU A 277 -29.78 -15.59 5.50
C LEU A 277 -31.08 -16.14 4.90
N ASP A 278 -31.84 -15.29 4.23
CA ASP A 278 -33.11 -15.63 3.57
C ASP A 278 -32.92 -16.47 2.29
N HIS A 279 -31.71 -16.47 1.71
CA HIS A 279 -31.41 -17.00 0.35
C HIS A 279 -30.12 -17.83 0.29
N LEU A 280 -29.83 -18.58 1.36
CA LEU A 280 -28.55 -19.29 1.50
C LEU A 280 -28.29 -20.34 0.41
N ASP A 281 -29.29 -21.15 0.05
CA ASP A 281 -29.15 -22.22 -0.95
C ASP A 281 -29.00 -21.65 -2.37
N GLU A 282 -29.72 -20.59 -2.71
CA GLU A 282 -29.64 -19.88 -3.99
C GLU A 282 -28.27 -19.21 -4.14
N ILE A 283 -27.80 -18.48 -3.12
CA ILE A 283 -26.48 -17.85 -3.16
C ILE A 283 -25.36 -18.89 -3.19
N ALA A 284 -25.48 -20.01 -2.46
CA ALA A 284 -24.53 -21.12 -2.59
C ALA A 284 -24.56 -21.75 -3.99
N THR A 285 -25.72 -21.84 -4.64
CA THR A 285 -25.85 -22.33 -6.03
C THR A 285 -25.16 -21.37 -7.00
N ILE A 286 -25.37 -20.07 -6.86
CA ILE A 286 -24.72 -19.02 -7.66
C ILE A 286 -23.20 -19.03 -7.45
N LEU A 287 -22.72 -19.12 -6.21
CA LEU A 287 -21.29 -19.21 -5.89
C LEU A 287 -20.64 -20.51 -6.42
N ASN A 288 -21.39 -21.58 -6.60
CA ASN A 288 -20.92 -22.81 -7.24
C ASN A 288 -20.89 -22.73 -8.78
N HIS A 289 -21.58 -21.75 -9.40
CA HIS A 289 -21.59 -21.60 -10.86
C HIS A 289 -20.17 -21.33 -11.41
N PRO A 290 -19.72 -21.97 -12.50
CA PRO A 290 -18.34 -21.88 -12.97
C PRO A 290 -17.87 -20.47 -13.35
N ARG A 291 -18.80 -19.57 -13.72
CA ARG A 291 -18.52 -18.16 -14.08
C ARG A 291 -18.62 -17.17 -12.91
N VAL A 292 -18.74 -17.66 -11.68
CA VAL A 292 -18.80 -16.83 -10.47
C VAL A 292 -17.68 -17.26 -9.54
N TYR A 293 -16.96 -16.33 -8.92
CA TYR A 293 -15.94 -16.69 -7.93
C TYR A 293 -16.58 -17.27 -6.66
N SER A 294 -15.97 -18.29 -6.07
CA SER A 294 -16.34 -18.80 -4.73
C SER A 294 -15.89 -17.82 -3.62
N PHE A 295 -16.19 -16.54 -3.79
CA PHE A 295 -15.79 -15.44 -2.91
C PHE A 295 -17.03 -14.82 -2.28
N LEU A 296 -17.00 -14.63 -0.97
CA LEU A 296 -18.11 -14.02 -0.24
C LEU A 296 -17.58 -13.10 0.86
N HIS A 297 -18.04 -11.85 0.86
CA HIS A 297 -17.60 -10.83 1.81
C HIS A 297 -18.76 -10.47 2.75
N ILE A 298 -18.70 -10.92 4.00
CA ILE A 298 -19.73 -10.69 5.02
C ILE A 298 -19.08 -10.01 6.22
N PRO A 299 -19.34 -8.72 6.48
CA PRO A 299 -18.64 -7.96 7.52
C PRO A 299 -19.30 -8.18 8.88
N VAL A 300 -18.68 -8.96 9.77
CA VAL A 300 -19.24 -9.24 11.09
C VAL A 300 -19.18 -8.03 12.02
N GLN A 301 -18.14 -7.20 11.91
CA GLN A 301 -17.82 -5.99 12.69
C GLN A 301 -17.43 -6.24 14.15
N SER A 302 -18.09 -7.15 14.87
CA SER A 302 -17.70 -7.61 16.21
C SER A 302 -18.17 -9.05 16.42
N GLY A 303 -17.44 -9.84 17.22
CA GLY A 303 -17.88 -11.16 17.65
C GLY A 303 -18.81 -11.16 18.87
N SER A 304 -19.02 -10.00 19.50
CA SER A 304 -19.88 -9.84 20.69
C SER A 304 -21.26 -9.30 20.36
N ASP A 305 -22.30 -10.00 20.80
CA ASP A 305 -23.70 -9.59 20.63
C ASP A 305 -24.05 -8.27 21.36
N PRO A 306 -23.56 -7.98 22.59
CA PRO A 306 -23.64 -6.64 23.18
C PRO A 306 -23.13 -5.53 22.25
N VAL A 307 -21.92 -5.66 21.71
CA VAL A 307 -21.32 -4.66 20.82
C VAL A 307 -22.09 -4.56 19.51
N LEU A 308 -22.56 -5.67 18.93
CA LEU A 308 -23.40 -5.67 17.73
C LEU A 308 -24.73 -4.91 17.94
N ARG A 309 -25.36 -5.03 19.12
CA ARG A 309 -26.57 -4.25 19.47
C ARG A 309 -26.26 -2.75 19.58
N ASP A 310 -25.18 -2.36 20.24
CA ASP A 310 -24.78 -0.94 20.36
C ASP A 310 -24.34 -0.35 19.01
N MET A 311 -23.80 -1.18 18.12
CA MET A 311 -23.55 -0.86 16.72
C MET A 311 -24.83 -0.67 15.89
N LYS A 312 -26.01 -1.06 16.42
CA LYS A 312 -27.28 -1.24 15.70
C LYS A 312 -27.11 -2.13 14.45
N ARG A 313 -26.67 -3.37 14.68
CA ARG A 313 -26.75 -4.46 13.71
C ARG A 313 -28.01 -5.28 13.95
N GLU A 314 -28.66 -5.69 12.87
CA GLU A 314 -29.90 -6.49 12.89
C GLU A 314 -29.60 -8.00 12.90
N TYR A 315 -28.42 -8.39 13.39
CA TYR A 315 -27.93 -9.76 13.46
C TYR A 315 -27.04 -9.97 14.67
N SER A 316 -26.95 -11.23 15.12
CA SER A 316 -26.05 -11.72 16.15
C SER A 316 -24.81 -12.42 15.56
N ARG A 317 -23.84 -12.73 16.42
CA ARG A 317 -22.76 -13.69 16.13
C ARG A 317 -23.33 -14.99 15.57
N ALA A 318 -24.34 -15.58 16.22
CA ALA A 318 -24.95 -16.85 15.78
C ALA A 318 -25.56 -16.76 14.36
N HIS A 319 -26.14 -15.61 13.99
CA HIS A 319 -26.61 -15.35 12.63
C HIS A 319 -25.45 -15.33 11.62
N PHE A 320 -24.33 -14.68 11.95
CA PHE A 320 -23.14 -14.71 11.10
C PHE A 320 -22.54 -16.13 10.98
N GLU A 321 -22.41 -16.85 12.10
CA GLU A 321 -21.89 -18.22 12.14
C GLU A 321 -22.74 -19.17 11.27
N LYS A 322 -24.07 -19.04 11.32
CA LYS A 322 -24.99 -19.79 10.45
C LYS A 322 -24.70 -19.57 8.96
N VAL A 323 -24.41 -18.33 8.53
CA VAL A 323 -24.03 -18.06 7.12
C VAL A 323 -22.67 -18.66 6.80
N ALA A 324 -21.67 -18.46 7.65
CA ALA A 324 -20.31 -18.94 7.44
C ALA A 324 -20.24 -20.47 7.36
N ASP A 325 -20.82 -21.17 8.35
CA ASP A 325 -20.85 -22.63 8.45
C ASP A 325 -21.61 -23.25 7.25
N PHE A 326 -22.72 -22.63 6.84
CA PHE A 326 -23.48 -23.06 5.67
C PHE A 326 -22.66 -22.94 4.38
N MET A 327 -22.01 -21.79 4.16
CA MET A 327 -21.23 -21.53 2.95
C MET A 327 -19.99 -22.41 2.88
N ILE A 328 -19.29 -22.64 4.00
CA ILE A 328 -18.16 -23.59 4.08
C ILE A 328 -18.62 -25.01 3.73
N LYS A 329 -19.81 -25.41 4.17
CA LYS A 329 -20.37 -26.75 3.90
C LYS A 329 -20.86 -26.93 2.45
N LYS A 330 -21.35 -25.87 1.80
CA LYS A 330 -22.07 -25.94 0.50
C LYS A 330 -21.25 -25.42 -0.70
N VAL A 331 -20.22 -24.62 -0.48
CA VAL A 331 -19.39 -24.03 -1.53
C VAL A 331 -17.93 -24.48 -1.31
N PRO A 332 -17.42 -25.44 -2.10
CA PRO A 332 -16.07 -25.96 -1.94
C PRO A 332 -15.02 -24.85 -1.98
N ASN A 333 -14.10 -24.88 -1.01
CA ASN A 333 -13.00 -23.93 -0.87
C ASN A 333 -13.43 -22.45 -0.90
N VAL A 334 -14.61 -22.11 -0.37
CA VAL A 334 -15.08 -20.73 -0.29
C VAL A 334 -14.04 -19.79 0.35
N TYR A 335 -13.91 -18.60 -0.22
CA TYR A 335 -13.07 -17.52 0.29
C TYR A 335 -13.94 -16.53 1.05
N LEU A 336 -13.97 -16.68 2.38
CA LEU A 336 -14.70 -15.77 3.26
C LEU A 336 -13.84 -14.56 3.64
N ALA A 337 -14.30 -13.38 3.23
CA ALA A 337 -13.75 -12.10 3.69
C ALA A 337 -14.68 -11.47 4.75
N THR A 338 -14.11 -10.82 5.76
CA THR A 338 -14.89 -10.11 6.79
C THR A 338 -14.18 -8.85 7.30
N ASP A 339 -14.94 -7.96 7.94
CA ASP A 339 -14.45 -6.75 8.59
C ASP A 339 -14.64 -6.88 10.10
N MET A 340 -13.68 -6.33 10.86
CA MET A 340 -13.72 -6.24 12.32
C MET A 340 -13.42 -4.80 12.74
N ILE A 341 -14.23 -4.23 13.63
CA ILE A 341 -14.04 -2.91 14.23
C ILE A 341 -13.61 -3.12 15.68
N CYS A 342 -12.30 -3.03 15.94
CA CYS A 342 -11.77 -3.11 17.30
C CYS A 342 -11.95 -1.79 18.05
N ALA A 343 -12.14 -1.89 19.37
CA ALA A 343 -12.28 -0.77 20.31
C ALA A 343 -13.46 0.16 20.00
N PHE A 344 -14.59 -0.44 19.63
CA PHE A 344 -15.88 0.25 19.62
C PHE A 344 -16.18 0.82 21.04
N PRO A 345 -16.88 1.97 21.19
CA PRO A 345 -17.00 2.67 22.48
C PRO A 345 -17.50 1.86 23.68
N THR A 346 -18.29 0.81 23.44
CA THR A 346 -18.85 -0.06 24.50
C THR A 346 -18.14 -1.40 24.67
N GLU A 347 -17.14 -1.71 23.83
CA GLU A 347 -16.42 -3.00 23.82
C GLU A 347 -15.59 -3.20 25.11
N THR A 348 -15.94 -4.20 25.90
CA THR A 348 -15.14 -4.63 27.07
C THR A 348 -13.95 -5.51 26.67
N GLN A 349 -13.21 -6.06 27.64
CA GLN A 349 -12.16 -7.04 27.33
C GLN A 349 -12.76 -8.39 26.91
N GLU A 350 -13.88 -8.77 27.51
CA GLU A 350 -14.64 -9.99 27.23
C GLU A 350 -15.22 -9.93 25.81
N ASP A 351 -15.83 -8.80 25.42
CA ASP A 351 -16.33 -8.57 24.05
C ASP A 351 -15.23 -8.69 22.97
N PHE A 352 -14.03 -8.20 23.31
CA PHE A 352 -12.87 -8.31 22.45
C PHE A 352 -12.38 -9.75 22.33
N GLU A 353 -12.39 -10.52 23.42
CA GLU A 353 -12.02 -11.94 23.40
C GLU A 353 -13.02 -12.79 22.61
N GLU A 354 -14.33 -12.53 22.72
CA GLU A 354 -15.34 -13.15 21.85
C GLU A 354 -15.06 -12.89 20.36
N SER A 355 -14.60 -11.69 20.03
CA SER A 355 -14.19 -11.30 18.68
C SER A 355 -12.91 -12.02 18.22
N MET A 356 -11.95 -12.24 19.13
CA MET A 356 -10.76 -13.04 18.86
C MET A 356 -11.10 -14.51 18.64
N ASP A 357 -11.98 -15.09 19.44
CA ASP A 357 -12.46 -16.48 19.30
C ASP A 357 -13.15 -16.73 17.96
N LEU A 358 -13.96 -15.79 17.49
CA LEU A 358 -14.58 -15.89 16.17
C LEU A 358 -13.53 -15.95 15.05
N VAL A 359 -12.45 -15.18 15.17
CA VAL A 359 -11.35 -15.18 14.20
C VAL A 359 -10.49 -16.45 14.31
N ARG A 360 -10.31 -17.01 15.51
CA ARG A 360 -9.68 -18.33 15.71
C ARG A 360 -10.52 -19.47 15.11
N LYS A 361 -11.85 -19.43 15.25
CA LYS A 361 -12.78 -20.47 14.75
C LYS A 361 -12.74 -20.63 13.23
N TYR A 362 -12.65 -19.51 12.50
CA TYR A 362 -12.82 -19.49 11.03
C TYR A 362 -11.55 -19.25 10.22
N GLU A 363 -10.46 -18.80 10.85
CA GLU A 363 -9.17 -18.48 10.21
C GLU A 363 -9.32 -17.71 8.88
N PHE A 364 -10.13 -16.64 8.91
CA PHE A 364 -10.57 -15.91 7.70
C PHE A 364 -9.43 -15.57 6.74
N PRO A 365 -9.50 -16.01 5.47
CA PRO A 365 -8.51 -15.68 4.43
C PRO A 365 -8.22 -14.19 4.27
N SER A 366 -9.25 -13.35 4.44
CA SER A 366 -9.13 -11.89 4.41
C SER A 366 -9.92 -11.26 5.57
N LEU A 367 -9.19 -10.65 6.49
CA LEU A 367 -9.75 -9.94 7.64
C LEU A 367 -9.38 -8.45 7.58
N PHE A 368 -10.38 -7.60 7.37
CA PHE A 368 -10.23 -6.15 7.37
C PHE A 368 -10.34 -5.61 8.81
N ILE A 369 -9.22 -5.60 9.52
CA ILE A 369 -9.11 -5.09 10.88
C ILE A 369 -9.05 -3.55 10.84
N ASN A 370 -10.03 -2.89 11.42
CA ASN A 370 -10.09 -1.43 11.53
C ASN A 370 -10.21 -1.04 13.02
N GLN A 371 -9.46 -0.03 13.46
CA GLN A 371 -9.74 0.61 14.74
C GLN A 371 -11.00 1.49 14.61
N TYR A 372 -11.85 1.54 15.64
CA TYR A 372 -12.92 2.52 15.68
C TYR A 372 -12.36 3.96 15.69
N TYR A 373 -12.96 4.82 14.86
CA TYR A 373 -12.76 6.26 14.86
C TYR A 373 -14.12 6.97 14.93
N PRO A 374 -14.30 7.93 15.85
CA PRO A 374 -15.54 8.70 15.95
C PRO A 374 -15.72 9.59 14.72
N ARG A 375 -16.91 9.55 14.11
CA ARG A 375 -17.23 10.34 12.91
C ARG A 375 -18.28 11.39 13.25
N SER A 376 -17.97 12.68 13.01
CA SER A 376 -18.88 13.80 13.35
C SER A 376 -20.31 13.55 12.84
N GLY A 377 -21.31 13.70 13.71
CA GLY A 377 -22.73 13.48 13.41
C GLY A 377 -23.27 12.06 13.64
N THR A 378 -22.44 11.03 13.87
CA THR A 378 -22.94 9.67 14.15
C THR A 378 -23.28 9.49 15.63
N PRO A 379 -24.27 8.63 15.99
CA PRO A 379 -24.59 8.34 17.39
C PRO A 379 -23.39 7.86 18.22
N ALA A 380 -22.56 6.97 17.68
CA ALA A 380 -21.40 6.42 18.37
C ALA A 380 -20.28 7.45 18.60
N ALA A 381 -20.27 8.58 17.89
CA ALA A 381 -19.28 9.64 18.11
C ALA A 381 -19.52 10.41 19.44
N ARG A 382 -20.71 10.28 20.05
CA ARG A 382 -21.06 10.84 21.36
C ARG A 382 -20.79 9.91 22.54
N MET A 383 -20.46 8.64 22.28
CA MET A 383 -20.18 7.66 23.33
C MET A 383 -18.78 7.88 23.93
N LYS A 384 -18.57 7.45 25.18
CA LYS A 384 -17.24 7.47 25.82
C LYS A 384 -16.31 6.54 25.05
N LYS A 385 -15.15 7.04 24.64
CA LYS A 385 -14.20 6.28 23.81
C LYS A 385 -13.40 5.30 24.67
N VAL A 386 -13.06 4.15 24.10
CA VAL A 386 -11.97 3.30 24.60
C VAL A 386 -10.65 4.08 24.52
N GLU A 387 -9.79 3.91 25.52
CA GLU A 387 -8.51 4.63 25.60
C GLU A 387 -7.59 4.33 24.40
N ALA A 388 -6.87 5.35 23.93
CA ALA A 388 -6.13 5.25 22.68
C ALA A 388 -4.96 4.24 22.71
N GLN A 389 -4.45 3.89 23.89
CA GLN A 389 -3.47 2.80 24.05
C GLN A 389 -4.13 1.43 23.99
N GLU A 390 -5.30 1.28 24.59
CA GLU A 390 -6.08 0.04 24.59
C GLU A 390 -6.61 -0.27 23.18
N ALA A 391 -7.11 0.74 22.47
CA ALA A 391 -7.53 0.61 21.08
C ALA A 391 -6.40 0.12 20.15
N LYS A 392 -5.18 0.62 20.35
CA LYS A 392 -3.99 0.13 19.65
C LYS A 392 -3.62 -1.29 20.05
N ARG A 393 -3.69 -1.64 21.35
CA ARG A 393 -3.39 -2.98 21.86
C ARG A 393 -4.31 -4.02 21.20
N ARG A 394 -5.63 -3.83 21.29
CA ARG A 394 -6.64 -4.72 20.68
C ARG A 394 -6.44 -4.88 19.17
N THR A 395 -6.26 -3.76 18.46
CA THR A 395 -5.99 -3.77 17.00
C THR A 395 -4.70 -4.54 16.67
N ALA A 396 -3.64 -4.39 17.47
CA ALA A 396 -2.37 -5.10 17.28
C ALA A 396 -2.47 -6.60 17.60
N GLU A 397 -3.22 -6.99 18.63
CA GLU A 397 -3.45 -8.39 18.99
C GLU A 397 -4.29 -9.12 17.94
N MET A 398 -5.39 -8.52 17.47
CA MET A 398 -6.17 -9.02 16.34
C MET A 398 -5.30 -9.15 15.08
N SER A 399 -4.43 -8.16 14.82
CA SER A 399 -3.48 -8.20 13.70
C SER A 399 -2.40 -9.28 13.86
N LYS A 400 -2.00 -9.61 15.10
CA LYS A 400 -1.06 -10.69 15.41
C LYS A 400 -1.72 -12.05 15.19
N LEU A 401 -2.95 -12.23 15.66
CA LEU A 401 -3.75 -13.44 15.43
C LEU A 401 -3.94 -13.69 13.92
N PHE A 402 -4.42 -12.70 13.17
CA PHE A 402 -4.55 -12.81 11.71
C PHE A 402 -3.22 -13.11 11.01
N ARG A 403 -2.08 -12.67 11.56
CA ARG A 403 -0.74 -12.99 11.02
C ARG A 403 -0.22 -14.38 11.42
N GLY A 404 -0.80 -15.03 12.42
CA GLY A 404 -0.39 -16.34 12.92
C GLY A 404 -0.77 -17.48 11.99
N TYR A 405 -2.00 -17.48 11.46
CA TYR A 405 -2.50 -18.51 10.55
C TYR A 405 -2.29 -18.14 9.07
N ARG A 406 -2.41 -19.15 8.18
CA ARG A 406 -2.26 -19.02 6.72
C ARG A 406 -3.27 -19.93 6.02
N ARG A 407 -3.97 -19.40 5.00
CA ARG A 407 -4.79 -20.23 4.10
C ARG A 407 -3.93 -21.07 3.15
N TYR A 408 -2.87 -20.45 2.60
CA TYR A 408 -1.99 -21.11 1.64
C TYR A 408 -0.89 -21.84 2.40
N THR A 409 -0.90 -23.16 2.26
CA THR A 409 -0.01 -24.12 2.92
C THR A 409 0.83 -24.87 1.87
N GLU A 410 1.91 -25.52 2.30
CA GLU A 410 2.93 -26.06 1.36
C GLU A 410 2.43 -27.26 0.55
N ASP A 411 1.38 -27.96 0.98
CA ASP A 411 0.68 -29.01 0.24
C ASP A 411 0.06 -28.52 -1.08
N ARG A 412 -0.19 -27.21 -1.21
CA ARG A 412 -0.68 -26.60 -2.46
C ARG A 412 0.41 -26.54 -3.55
N ILE A 413 1.69 -26.76 -3.22
CA ILE A 413 2.80 -26.69 -4.17
C ILE A 413 2.75 -27.89 -5.13
N GLY A 414 2.89 -27.63 -6.43
CA GLY A 414 2.78 -28.62 -7.49
C GLY A 414 1.38 -28.79 -8.06
N GLU A 415 0.32 -28.30 -7.39
CA GLU A 415 -1.04 -28.22 -7.94
C GLU A 415 -1.08 -27.40 -9.24
N VAL A 416 -1.99 -27.74 -10.15
CA VAL A 416 -2.24 -27.01 -11.39
C VAL A 416 -3.62 -26.36 -11.34
N HIS A 417 -3.66 -25.05 -11.56
CA HIS A 417 -4.89 -24.24 -11.53
C HIS A 417 -5.13 -23.56 -12.87
N GLU A 418 -6.41 -23.41 -13.23
CA GLU A 418 -6.84 -22.43 -14.24
C GLU A 418 -7.08 -21.08 -13.55
N VAL A 419 -6.45 -20.03 -14.09
CA VAL A 419 -6.34 -18.72 -13.45
C VAL A 419 -6.67 -17.65 -14.47
N LEU A 420 -7.65 -16.80 -14.17
CA LEU A 420 -7.94 -15.60 -14.94
C LEU A 420 -7.03 -14.47 -14.48
N VAL A 421 -6.29 -13.85 -15.40
CA VAL A 421 -5.31 -12.81 -15.10
C VAL A 421 -5.84 -11.43 -15.51
N CYS A 422 -6.07 -10.55 -14.53
CA CYS A 422 -6.68 -9.24 -14.78
C CYS A 422 -5.95 -8.05 -14.16
N GLU A 423 -5.00 -8.24 -13.23
CA GLU A 423 -4.32 -7.14 -12.54
C GLU A 423 -2.80 -7.27 -12.64
N MET A 424 -2.08 -6.14 -12.59
CA MET A 424 -0.62 -6.13 -12.44
C MET A 424 -0.25 -6.20 -10.95
N ALA A 425 0.77 -6.98 -10.60
CA ALA A 425 1.30 -6.97 -9.23
C ALA A 425 2.08 -5.67 -8.95
N LYS A 426 2.27 -5.35 -7.66
CA LYS A 426 2.96 -4.14 -7.22
C LYS A 426 4.45 -4.09 -7.56
N ASP A 427 5.04 -5.23 -7.90
CA ASP A 427 6.45 -5.31 -8.34
C ASP A 427 6.62 -4.97 -9.83
N GLU A 428 5.53 -4.80 -10.59
CA GLU A 428 5.49 -4.58 -12.04
C GLU A 428 6.15 -5.70 -12.87
N VAL A 429 6.54 -6.82 -12.24
CA VAL A 429 7.18 -7.99 -12.84
C VAL A 429 6.18 -9.12 -13.03
N HIS A 430 5.25 -9.30 -12.10
CA HIS A 430 4.22 -10.34 -12.14
C HIS A 430 2.84 -9.75 -12.47
N ALA A 431 1.98 -10.57 -13.07
CA ALA A 431 0.55 -10.34 -13.04
C ALA A 431 -0.06 -11.02 -11.80
N VAL A 432 -1.19 -10.51 -11.34
CA VAL A 432 -2.08 -11.18 -10.38
C VAL A 432 -3.23 -11.79 -11.16
N GLY A 433 -3.49 -13.07 -10.91
CA GLY A 433 -4.69 -13.73 -11.35
C GLY A 433 -5.36 -14.53 -10.24
N HIS A 434 -6.61 -14.89 -10.50
CA HIS A 434 -7.49 -15.56 -9.56
C HIS A 434 -8.01 -16.87 -10.15
N ASN A 435 -7.98 -17.94 -9.35
CA ASN A 435 -8.69 -19.18 -9.67
C ASN A 435 -10.18 -19.10 -9.30
N LYS A 436 -10.96 -20.15 -9.55
CA LYS A 436 -12.38 -20.26 -9.15
C LYS A 436 -12.62 -19.92 -7.66
N CYS A 437 -11.66 -20.20 -6.79
CA CYS A 437 -11.73 -19.95 -5.34
C CYS A 437 -11.27 -18.54 -4.94
N TYR A 438 -11.06 -17.64 -5.90
CA TYR A 438 -10.55 -16.27 -5.73
C TYR A 438 -9.20 -16.19 -5.01
N GLU A 439 -8.38 -17.22 -5.16
CA GLU A 439 -7.05 -17.28 -4.55
C GLU A 439 -6.05 -16.47 -5.37
N HIS A 440 -5.24 -15.65 -4.69
CA HIS A 440 -4.27 -14.77 -5.33
C HIS A 440 -3.06 -15.57 -5.81
N ILE A 441 -2.85 -15.61 -7.12
CA ILE A 441 -1.73 -16.31 -7.74
C ILE A 441 -0.91 -15.31 -8.55
N LEU A 442 0.39 -15.22 -8.25
CA LEU A 442 1.35 -14.44 -9.03
C LEU A 442 1.77 -15.25 -10.26
N VAL A 443 1.59 -14.65 -11.43
CA VAL A 443 1.83 -15.27 -12.75
C VAL A 443 2.92 -14.49 -13.49
N PRO A 444 3.97 -15.15 -14.02
CA PRO A 444 5.03 -14.48 -14.77
C PRO A 444 4.58 -14.03 -16.16
N ASN A 445 5.41 -13.22 -16.83
CA ASN A 445 5.22 -12.73 -18.21
C ASN A 445 3.91 -11.95 -18.43
N PRO A 446 3.63 -10.89 -17.63
CA PRO A 446 2.35 -10.16 -17.64
C PRO A 446 1.88 -9.75 -19.04
N GLN A 447 2.78 -9.32 -19.94
CA GLN A 447 2.45 -8.88 -21.30
C GLN A 447 1.81 -9.98 -22.16
N GLN A 448 2.02 -11.26 -21.84
CA GLN A 448 1.48 -12.39 -22.60
C GLN A 448 0.19 -12.96 -22.01
N VAL A 449 0.00 -12.83 -20.69
CA VAL A 449 -1.07 -13.49 -19.93
C VAL A 449 -2.25 -12.58 -19.60
N MET A 450 -2.06 -11.26 -19.61
CA MET A 450 -3.08 -10.27 -19.23
C MET A 450 -4.37 -10.43 -20.05
N GLY A 451 -5.52 -10.50 -19.38
CA GLY A 451 -6.85 -10.67 -19.97
C GLY A 451 -7.18 -12.10 -20.43
N LYS A 452 -6.39 -13.11 -20.03
CA LYS A 452 -6.57 -14.51 -20.43
C LYS A 452 -6.74 -15.43 -19.22
N VAL A 453 -7.41 -16.56 -19.46
CA VAL A 453 -7.34 -17.73 -18.58
C VAL A 453 -6.11 -18.54 -18.97
N VAL A 454 -5.24 -18.83 -18.00
CA VAL A 454 -3.99 -19.58 -18.19
C VAL A 454 -3.91 -20.74 -17.19
N LYS A 455 -3.19 -21.81 -17.57
CA LYS A 455 -2.85 -22.91 -16.66
C LYS A 455 -1.51 -22.64 -16.01
N VAL A 456 -1.48 -22.71 -14.68
CA VAL A 456 -0.28 -22.44 -13.89
C VAL A 456 -0.06 -23.55 -12.87
N ARG A 457 1.21 -23.86 -12.59
CA ARG A 457 1.60 -24.76 -11.51
C ARG A 457 2.07 -23.93 -10.33
N ILE A 458 1.59 -24.22 -9.13
CA ILE A 458 2.00 -23.53 -7.91
C ILE A 458 3.44 -23.93 -7.55
N THR A 459 4.31 -22.94 -7.35
CA THR A 459 5.74 -23.11 -7.00
C THR A 459 6.06 -22.71 -5.57
N GLY A 460 5.19 -21.96 -4.91
CA GLY A 460 5.38 -21.50 -3.54
C GLY A 460 4.10 -20.95 -2.91
N ALA A 461 3.96 -21.11 -1.60
CA ALA A 461 2.82 -20.67 -0.82
C ALA A 461 3.25 -19.63 0.24
N PHE A 462 2.72 -18.42 0.14
CA PHE A 462 2.97 -17.33 1.09
C PHE A 462 1.67 -16.95 1.81
N LYS A 463 1.71 -16.07 2.81
CA LYS A 463 0.50 -15.75 3.59
C LYS A 463 -0.67 -15.19 2.76
N PHE A 464 -0.38 -14.36 1.75
CA PHE A 464 -1.39 -13.57 1.04
C PHE A 464 -1.52 -13.90 -0.46
N HIS A 465 -0.63 -14.74 -0.98
CA HIS A 465 -0.59 -15.16 -2.38
C HIS A 465 0.18 -16.48 -2.52
N MET A 466 0.02 -17.12 -3.66
CA MET A 466 0.88 -18.20 -4.14
C MET A 466 1.71 -17.71 -5.33
N THR A 467 2.92 -18.23 -5.52
CA THR A 467 3.71 -18.03 -6.74
C THR A 467 3.50 -19.19 -7.69
N SER A 468 3.64 -18.95 -9.00
CA SER A 468 3.40 -19.97 -10.01
C SER A 468 4.33 -19.89 -11.21
N GLU A 469 4.41 -21.00 -11.96
CA GLU A 469 4.98 -21.06 -13.30
C GLU A 469 3.88 -21.36 -14.32
N LEU A 470 4.03 -20.86 -15.56
CA LEU A 470 3.11 -21.20 -16.65
C LEU A 470 3.29 -22.66 -17.05
N VAL A 471 2.19 -23.40 -17.15
CA VAL A 471 2.18 -24.74 -17.73
C VAL A 471 2.01 -24.59 -19.24
N ASP A 472 3.06 -24.90 -20.00
CA ASP A 472 2.99 -24.95 -21.46
C ASP A 472 1.84 -25.88 -21.89
N ALA A 473 0.90 -25.34 -22.67
CA ALA A 473 -0.10 -26.14 -23.35
C ALA A 473 0.61 -26.94 -24.45
N ASP A 474 0.72 -28.25 -24.21
CA ASP A 474 1.41 -29.27 -24.99
C ASP A 474 2.95 -29.24 -25.04
N ASN A 475 3.50 -30.46 -25.02
CA ASN A 475 4.92 -30.80 -25.26
C ASN A 475 5.35 -30.56 -26.74
N GLY A 476 5.00 -29.41 -27.33
CA GLY A 476 5.40 -28.99 -28.67
C GLY A 476 6.63 -28.06 -28.71
N ILE A 477 6.87 -27.30 -27.64
CA ILE A 477 7.88 -26.22 -27.62
C ILE A 477 9.33 -26.75 -27.49
N SER A 478 9.50 -28.02 -27.12
CA SER A 478 10.81 -28.72 -27.15
C SER A 478 11.44 -28.71 -28.56
N LYS A 479 10.64 -28.79 -29.63
CA LYS A 479 11.14 -28.71 -31.03
C LYS A 479 11.54 -27.31 -31.48
N ILE A 480 11.06 -26.25 -30.82
CA ILE A 480 11.43 -24.87 -31.15
C ILE A 480 12.78 -24.53 -30.52
N LYS A 481 13.00 -24.90 -29.25
CA LYS A 481 14.30 -24.72 -28.59
C LYS A 481 15.43 -25.44 -29.34
N ASP A 482 15.18 -26.62 -29.89
CA ASP A 482 16.18 -27.36 -30.69
C ASP A 482 16.48 -26.70 -32.05
N LYS A 483 15.47 -26.20 -32.78
CA LYS A 483 15.70 -25.44 -34.03
C LYS A 483 16.48 -24.15 -33.78
N THR A 484 16.13 -23.37 -32.76
CA THR A 484 16.83 -22.13 -32.43
C THR A 484 18.27 -22.40 -31.98
N ARG A 485 18.50 -23.49 -31.23
CA ARG A 485 19.86 -23.90 -30.83
C ARG A 485 20.70 -24.38 -32.03
N GLN A 486 20.11 -25.13 -32.97
CA GLN A 486 20.79 -25.49 -34.23
C GLN A 486 21.13 -24.28 -35.09
N VAL A 487 20.26 -23.27 -35.16
CA VAL A 487 20.53 -22.02 -35.90
C VAL A 487 21.66 -21.23 -35.23
N LEU A 488 21.64 -21.05 -33.90
CA LEU A 488 22.75 -20.38 -33.20
C LEU A 488 24.09 -21.13 -33.36
N VAL A 489 24.10 -22.46 -33.28
CA VAL A 489 25.32 -23.27 -33.46
C VAL A 489 25.84 -23.17 -34.91
N LYS A 490 24.96 -23.16 -35.92
CA LYS A 490 25.37 -22.96 -37.32
C LYS A 490 25.93 -21.55 -37.56
N SER A 491 25.30 -20.51 -37.01
CA SER A 491 25.82 -19.14 -37.07
C SER A 491 27.17 -18.98 -36.39
N ALA A 492 27.35 -19.59 -35.21
CA ALA A 492 28.64 -19.61 -34.51
C ALA A 492 29.73 -20.34 -35.32
N LEU A 493 29.42 -21.49 -35.93
CA LEU A 493 30.36 -22.19 -36.82
C LEU A 493 30.75 -21.36 -38.05
N LEU A 494 29.80 -20.64 -38.66
CA LEU A 494 30.08 -19.77 -39.80
C LEU A 494 31.03 -18.63 -39.41
N ILE A 495 30.78 -18.00 -38.25
CA ILE A 495 31.63 -16.93 -37.71
C ILE A 495 33.05 -17.46 -37.41
N ILE A 496 33.17 -18.62 -36.74
CA ILE A 496 34.46 -19.25 -36.45
C ILE A 496 35.21 -19.60 -37.75
N THR A 497 34.52 -20.17 -38.75
CA THR A 497 35.12 -20.48 -40.06
C THR A 497 35.59 -19.21 -40.76
N PHE A 498 34.81 -18.12 -40.73
CA PHE A 498 35.17 -16.82 -41.31
C PHE A 498 36.41 -16.22 -40.63
N PHE A 499 36.49 -16.27 -39.29
CA PHE A 499 37.69 -15.85 -38.56
C PHE A 499 38.91 -16.73 -38.84
N ILE A 500 38.76 -18.05 -39.01
CA ILE A 500 39.85 -18.94 -39.42
C ILE A 500 40.35 -18.56 -40.82
N VAL A 501 39.46 -18.31 -41.79
CA VAL A 501 39.87 -17.87 -43.14
C VAL A 501 40.60 -16.52 -43.09
N ILE A 502 40.13 -15.56 -42.29
CA ILE A 502 40.83 -14.28 -42.09
C ILE A 502 42.21 -14.50 -41.46
N PHE A 503 42.33 -15.28 -40.38
CA PHE A 503 43.61 -15.54 -39.72
C PHE A 503 44.61 -16.32 -40.59
N THR A 504 44.13 -17.23 -41.44
CA THR A 504 44.99 -17.96 -42.38
C THR A 504 45.50 -17.03 -43.48
N ASN A 505 44.64 -16.19 -44.07
CA ASN A 505 45.06 -15.18 -45.04
C ASN A 505 46.01 -14.14 -44.42
N MET A 506 45.75 -13.69 -43.19
CA MET A 506 46.62 -12.76 -42.47
C MET A 506 48.00 -13.37 -42.16
N LYS A 507 48.08 -14.66 -41.83
CA LYS A 507 49.37 -15.38 -41.69
C LYS A 507 50.15 -15.49 -43.00
N VAL A 508 49.47 -15.65 -44.15
CA VAL A 508 50.12 -15.60 -45.47
C VAL A 508 50.64 -14.19 -45.75
N TYR A 509 49.86 -13.15 -45.47
CA TYR A 509 50.24 -11.74 -45.67
C TYR A 509 51.43 -11.31 -44.79
N LEU A 510 51.50 -11.76 -43.54
CA LEU A 510 52.66 -11.52 -42.66
C LEU A 510 53.91 -12.32 -43.08
N ARG A 511 53.76 -13.55 -43.59
CA ARG A 511 54.90 -14.32 -44.12
C ARG A 511 55.52 -13.70 -45.38
N LEU A 512 54.71 -13.04 -46.21
CA LEU A 512 55.22 -12.34 -47.40
C LEU A 512 55.96 -11.03 -47.05
N ASN A 513 55.53 -10.30 -46.02
CA ASN A 513 56.22 -9.08 -45.60
C ASN A 513 57.50 -9.31 -44.79
N LEU A 514 57.61 -10.42 -44.03
CA LEU A 514 58.79 -10.72 -43.21
C LEU A 514 60.04 -11.17 -44.00
N VAL A 515 59.95 -11.34 -45.32
CA VAL A 515 61.10 -11.58 -46.21
C VAL A 515 61.67 -10.26 -46.78
N GLY A 516 60.91 -9.16 -46.72
CA GLY A 516 61.26 -7.89 -47.38
C GLY A 516 62.12 -6.91 -46.58
N GLN A 517 62.28 -7.08 -45.26
CA GLN A 517 62.98 -6.09 -44.39
C GLN A 517 64.11 -6.71 -43.54
N ARG A 518 65.07 -7.31 -44.23
CA ARG A 518 66.44 -7.52 -43.72
C ARG A 518 67.42 -6.60 -44.45
N CYS A 519 67.41 -5.30 -44.15
CA CYS A 519 68.52 -4.41 -44.49
C CYS A 519 68.48 -3.08 -43.72
N ARG A 520 69.64 -2.70 -43.16
CA ARG A 520 70.01 -1.38 -42.60
C ARG A 520 69.43 -1.02 -41.22
N GLY A 521 70.32 -1.00 -40.23
CA GLY A 521 70.14 -0.31 -38.94
C GLY A 521 71.24 0.75 -38.73
N GLY A 522 71.25 1.32 -37.52
CA GLY A 522 72.17 2.36 -37.05
C GLY A 522 71.63 3.79 -37.27
N GLU A 523 71.85 4.78 -36.41
CA GLU A 523 72.36 4.89 -35.03
C GLU A 523 72.48 6.41 -34.76
N LEU A 524 71.90 6.95 -33.69
CA LEU A 524 72.36 8.11 -32.89
C LEU A 524 71.28 8.40 -31.80
N MET A 525 71.46 8.30 -30.48
CA MET A 525 72.48 8.73 -29.50
C MET A 525 72.21 10.09 -28.81
N ARG A 526 72.18 10.03 -27.47
CA ARG A 526 72.45 11.07 -26.44
C ARG A 526 71.52 12.29 -26.32
N HIS A 527 70.74 12.33 -25.24
CA HIS A 527 71.21 12.88 -23.95
C HIS A 527 70.36 12.34 -22.79
N LYS A 528 70.89 12.33 -21.56
CA LYS A 528 70.26 11.72 -20.37
C LYS A 528 70.24 12.71 -19.21
N ASN A 529 69.19 12.57 -18.39
CA ASN A 529 69.12 12.85 -16.95
C ASN A 529 69.58 14.22 -16.42
N GLU A 530 68.62 14.98 -15.89
CA GLU A 530 68.59 15.37 -14.47
C GLU A 530 67.14 15.70 -14.06
N ALA A 531 66.82 15.65 -12.76
CA ALA A 531 65.49 15.82 -12.15
C ALA A 531 64.49 14.63 -12.19
N MET A 532 64.91 13.44 -11.72
CA MET A 532 63.97 12.45 -11.16
C MET A 532 64.57 11.59 -10.04
N GLU A 533 65.22 12.25 -9.07
CA GLU A 533 65.39 11.71 -7.71
C GLU A 533 64.47 12.48 -6.75
N ARG A 534 63.96 11.77 -5.73
CA ARG A 534 63.05 12.27 -4.66
C ARG A 534 61.63 12.60 -5.17
N ALA A 535 60.56 11.87 -4.80
CA ALA A 535 60.46 10.82 -3.81
C ALA A 535 59.45 9.73 -4.22
N MET A 536 59.97 8.58 -4.68
CA MET A 536 59.29 7.29 -4.55
C MET A 536 60.30 6.22 -4.15
N GLY A 537 60.03 5.58 -3.02
CA GLY A 537 60.76 4.47 -2.42
C GLY A 537 60.24 4.33 -0.98
N GLY A 538 59.88 3.17 -0.46
CA GLY A 538 59.83 1.79 -0.97
C GLY A 538 59.14 0.98 0.16
N VAL A 539 59.20 -0.36 0.28
CA VAL A 539 60.39 -1.21 0.29
C VAL A 539 59.93 -2.68 0.56
N ARG A 540 60.37 -3.65 -0.26
CA ARG A 540 60.62 -5.11 0.03
C ARG A 540 59.45 -6.03 0.47
N GLU A 541 59.51 -7.38 0.43
CA GLU A 541 60.32 -8.45 -0.22
C GLU A 541 59.43 -9.73 -0.20
N CYS A 542 59.28 -10.60 -1.20
CA CYS A 542 60.19 -11.49 -1.95
C CYS A 542 60.62 -12.79 -1.23
N ARG A 543 60.19 -13.95 -1.81
CA ARG A 543 60.84 -15.30 -1.98
C ARG A 543 59.89 -16.49 -1.70
N GLU A 544 59.94 -17.68 -2.35
CA GLU A 544 60.70 -18.17 -3.52
C GLU A 544 60.06 -19.46 -4.13
N CYS A 545 60.20 -19.64 -5.45
CA CYS A 545 60.49 -20.89 -6.21
C CYS A 545 59.68 -22.22 -6.17
N ARG A 546 59.52 -22.76 -7.41
CA ARG A 546 59.40 -24.18 -7.86
C ARG A 546 58.11 -24.96 -7.56
N GLU A 547 57.67 -25.93 -8.38
CA GLU A 547 57.66 -26.17 -9.84
C GLU A 547 57.02 -27.57 -10.07
N ARG A 548 56.05 -27.66 -10.98
CA ARG A 548 55.73 -28.79 -11.89
C ARG A 548 55.76 -30.26 -11.38
N ARG A 549 54.57 -30.88 -11.40
CA ARG A 549 54.12 -32.14 -12.07
C ARG A 549 52.93 -32.68 -11.26
N ARG A 550 51.68 -32.81 -11.76
CA ARG A 550 51.16 -33.59 -12.90
C ARG A 550 51.45 -35.09 -12.76
N VAL A 551 50.40 -35.90 -12.58
CA VAL A 551 50.11 -37.23 -13.17
C VAL A 551 49.21 -38.06 -12.22
N GLU A 552 48.09 -38.58 -12.77
CA GLU A 552 47.24 -39.71 -12.30
C GLU A 552 46.72 -39.71 -10.82
N GLY A 553 45.66 -40.43 -10.45
CA GLY A 553 44.79 -41.34 -11.20
C GLY A 553 43.57 -41.76 -10.37
N GLU A 554 42.77 -42.65 -10.94
CA GLU A 554 41.52 -43.26 -10.48
C GLU A 554 41.55 -43.89 -9.07
N GLY A 555 40.38 -44.15 -8.46
CA GLY A 555 40.29 -45.07 -7.32
C GLY A 555 39.13 -44.88 -6.33
N GLU A 556 37.97 -45.45 -6.69
CA GLU A 556 36.99 -46.21 -5.87
C GLU A 556 36.69 -45.93 -4.37
N ARG A 557 35.51 -46.44 -3.95
CA ARG A 557 34.98 -46.50 -2.57
C ARG A 557 35.45 -47.83 -1.89
N PRO A 558 34.94 -48.32 -0.73
CA PRO A 558 34.02 -47.74 0.28
C PRO A 558 34.35 -48.08 1.78
N ALA A 559 33.45 -47.61 2.68
CA ALA A 559 32.89 -48.31 3.86
C ALA A 559 33.64 -48.51 5.22
N SER A 560 32.83 -48.29 6.27
CA SER A 560 32.70 -49.07 7.54
C SER A 560 33.48 -48.68 8.82
N GLY A 561 32.90 -49.06 9.99
CA GLY A 561 33.38 -48.80 11.37
C GLY A 561 32.99 -47.40 11.89
N ARG A 562 32.02 -47.15 12.79
CA ARG A 562 31.60 -47.82 14.05
C ARG A 562 32.74 -48.07 15.03
N GLU A 563 32.82 -47.24 16.07
CA GLU A 563 32.81 -47.72 17.47
C GLU A 563 32.38 -46.62 18.46
N ARG A 564 32.05 -47.02 19.70
CA ARG A 564 31.36 -46.25 20.74
C ARG A 564 31.87 -46.69 22.12
N CYS A 565 32.23 -45.74 22.98
CA CYS A 565 32.19 -45.80 24.46
C CYS A 565 32.34 -44.34 24.95
N GLU A 566 31.50 -43.72 25.77
CA GLU A 566 30.84 -44.07 27.05
C GLU A 566 31.69 -43.86 28.34
N LEU A 567 31.18 -42.92 29.15
CA LEU A 567 31.00 -42.95 30.62
C LEU A 567 31.92 -42.22 31.62
N ASN A 568 31.22 -41.79 32.69
CA ASN A 568 31.62 -41.30 34.03
C ASN A 568 32.09 -39.84 34.18
N GLN A 569 31.45 -38.98 35.01
CA GLN A 569 31.19 -39.01 36.48
C GLN A 569 32.47 -38.77 37.33
N SER A 570 32.53 -38.00 38.43
CA SER A 570 31.57 -37.07 39.09
C SER A 570 32.18 -36.38 40.35
N VAL A 571 31.94 -35.07 40.54
CA VAL A 571 31.62 -34.37 41.84
C VAL A 571 32.73 -34.13 42.92
N VAL A 572 32.47 -33.12 43.80
CA VAL A 572 33.18 -32.61 45.02
C VAL A 572 34.41 -31.67 44.78
N GLY A 573 34.59 -30.51 45.44
CA GLY A 573 33.70 -29.68 46.31
C GLY A 573 34.44 -28.75 47.31
N CYS A 574 34.00 -27.48 47.46
CA CYS A 574 34.29 -26.51 48.57
C CYS A 574 35.76 -26.06 48.83
N SER A 575 36.09 -24.87 49.38
CA SER A 575 35.31 -23.76 49.98
C SER A 575 36.11 -22.42 50.06
N ALA A 576 35.42 -21.28 49.84
CA ALA A 576 35.38 -20.02 50.64
C ALA A 576 36.68 -19.37 51.22
N HIS A 577 36.88 -18.05 51.37
CA HIS A 577 36.22 -16.78 50.98
C HIS A 577 37.37 -15.82 50.50
N SER A 578 37.23 -14.55 50.11
CA SER A 578 36.17 -13.52 50.01
C SER A 578 36.47 -12.64 48.76
N ALA A 579 35.79 -11.54 48.39
CA ALA A 579 34.67 -10.74 48.91
C ALA A 579 33.92 -10.07 47.73
N GLN A 580 33.01 -9.12 48.02
CA GLN A 580 32.38 -8.18 47.07
C GLN A 580 31.88 -8.76 45.73
N SER A 581 30.82 -9.55 45.83
CA SER A 581 29.86 -9.78 44.76
C SER A 581 28.90 -8.58 44.55
N GLU A 582 28.14 -8.63 43.45
CA GLU A 582 26.95 -7.81 43.12
C GLU A 582 27.18 -6.41 42.51
N SER A 583 27.20 -6.34 41.17
CA SER A 583 26.53 -5.29 40.35
C SER A 583 26.77 -5.40 38.83
N LEU A 584 27.01 -6.59 38.25
CA LEU A 584 27.28 -6.74 36.81
C LEU A 584 26.54 -7.88 36.10
N LEU A 585 25.36 -8.28 36.61
CA LEU A 585 24.51 -9.31 35.98
C LEU A 585 23.05 -8.83 35.86
N CYS A 586 22.77 -7.94 34.90
CA CYS A 586 21.40 -7.50 34.58
C CYS A 586 21.09 -7.41 33.07
N CYS A 587 22.10 -7.40 32.19
CA CYS A 587 21.92 -7.06 30.77
C CYS A 587 22.37 -8.16 29.77
N MET A 588 22.04 -9.44 30.01
CA MET A 588 22.29 -10.52 29.03
C MET A 588 21.15 -11.57 28.91
N THR A 589 19.88 -11.17 29.12
CA THR A 589 18.70 -11.98 28.74
C THR A 589 17.50 -11.11 28.33
N ALA A 590 17.61 -10.37 27.22
CA ALA A 590 16.49 -9.67 26.60
C ALA A 590 16.47 -9.86 25.07
N ASN A 591 15.44 -10.54 24.57
CA ASN A 591 15.22 -10.82 23.15
C ASN A 591 14.52 -9.61 22.50
N PRO A 592 15.00 -9.02 21.39
CA PRO A 592 14.46 -7.76 20.87
C PRO A 592 13.04 -7.94 20.29
N SER A 593 12.05 -7.37 20.98
CA SER A 593 10.65 -7.37 20.57
C SER A 593 10.32 -6.23 19.59
N PRO A 594 9.27 -6.36 18.74
CA PRO A 594 8.97 -5.36 17.71
C PRO A 594 8.15 -4.16 18.23
N TRP A 595 8.75 -2.98 18.15
CA TRP A 595 8.13 -1.66 17.91
C TRP A 595 6.86 -1.29 18.71
N LYS A 596 7.06 -0.65 19.87
CA LYS A 596 6.13 0.37 20.38
C LYS A 596 6.75 1.78 20.21
N ARG A 597 5.99 2.60 19.48
CA ARG A 597 6.21 4.00 19.03
C ARG A 597 6.29 5.02 20.17
N LEU A 598 6.97 6.16 19.95
CA LEU A 598 6.53 7.43 20.56
C LEU A 598 6.85 8.75 19.80
N SER A 599 5.85 9.23 19.06
CA SER A 599 5.78 10.60 18.54
C SER A 599 5.48 11.64 19.64
N ARG A 600 6.31 12.67 19.79
CA ARG A 600 5.98 13.92 20.53
C ARG A 600 4.81 14.64 19.80
N SER A 601 3.74 15.19 20.39
CA SER A 601 3.11 15.31 21.72
C SER A 601 1.62 15.67 21.46
N GLN A 602 0.63 15.53 22.35
CA GLN A 602 0.52 15.44 23.82
C GLN A 602 -0.46 14.27 24.15
N SER A 603 -0.47 13.62 25.31
CA SER A 603 0.12 13.87 26.63
C SER A 603 0.55 12.54 27.31
N GLY A 604 1.43 12.60 28.33
CA GLY A 604 1.61 11.47 29.26
C GLY A 604 2.94 10.69 29.26
N VAL A 605 4.01 11.20 28.67
CA VAL A 605 5.36 10.60 28.80
C VAL A 605 6.27 11.57 29.57
N GLU A 606 6.76 11.13 30.73
CA GLU A 606 7.77 11.86 31.50
C GLU A 606 9.06 11.94 30.70
N ARG A 607 9.39 13.16 30.25
CA ARG A 607 10.60 13.44 29.49
C ARG A 607 11.72 13.73 30.46
N GLN A 608 12.75 12.89 30.47
CA GLN A 608 13.85 13.03 31.41
C GLN A 608 14.56 14.38 31.27
N ARG A 609 14.89 14.95 32.43
CA ARG A 609 15.80 16.07 32.58
C ARG A 609 16.92 15.66 33.53
N ASP A 610 18.12 16.20 33.34
CA ASP A 610 19.19 16.07 34.31
C ASP A 610 18.97 16.99 35.52
N GLY A 611 19.83 16.86 36.54
CA GLY A 611 19.76 17.66 37.78
C GLY A 611 19.93 19.17 37.58
N GLU A 612 20.42 19.61 36.42
CA GLU A 612 20.56 21.01 36.03
C GLU A 612 19.37 21.51 35.18
N GLY A 613 18.37 20.64 34.98
CA GLY A 613 17.13 20.94 34.26
C GLY A 613 17.23 20.85 32.74
N PHE A 614 18.35 20.41 32.16
CA PHE A 614 18.47 20.18 30.72
C PHE A 614 17.70 18.93 30.34
N ARG A 615 17.00 18.99 29.21
CA ARG A 615 16.29 17.84 28.66
C ARG A 615 17.27 16.88 27.99
N ILE A 616 17.22 15.61 28.41
CA ILE A 616 18.07 14.55 27.87
C ILE A 616 17.56 14.11 26.49
N ARG A 617 18.49 13.94 25.55
CA ARG A 617 18.24 13.60 24.15
C ARG A 617 19.32 12.63 23.65
N ALA A 618 19.00 11.90 22.60
CA ALA A 618 19.93 11.06 21.87
C ALA A 618 19.79 11.28 20.36
N ALA A 619 20.87 11.05 19.61
CA ALA A 619 20.89 11.12 18.15
C ALA A 619 21.90 10.12 17.56
N ALA A 620 21.66 9.67 16.34
CA ALA A 620 22.54 8.73 15.62
C ALA A 620 22.98 9.32 14.28
N VAL A 621 24.30 9.43 14.07
CA VAL A 621 24.86 9.62 12.72
C VAL A 621 25.06 8.24 12.11
N CYS A 622 24.17 7.85 11.20
CA CYS A 622 24.28 6.58 10.51
C CYS A 622 25.12 6.71 9.23
N VAL A 623 26.04 5.77 9.01
CA VAL A 623 26.92 5.70 7.84
C VAL A 623 26.69 4.43 7.03
N LYS A 624 26.93 4.53 5.71
CA LYS A 624 27.07 3.37 4.80
C LYS A 624 28.23 3.55 3.83
N GLY A 625 28.81 2.45 3.36
CA GLY A 625 30.00 2.44 2.50
C GLY A 625 31.32 2.56 3.27
N LYS A 626 32.45 2.31 2.61
CA LYS A 626 33.80 2.30 3.21
C LYS A 626 34.72 3.33 2.53
N GLY A 627 35.71 3.83 3.28
CA GLY A 627 36.71 4.77 2.77
C GLY A 627 36.11 6.10 2.30
N GLU A 628 36.52 6.53 1.10
CA GLU A 628 36.08 7.78 0.46
C GLU A 628 34.62 7.75 -0.02
N HIS A 629 34.05 6.56 -0.24
CA HIS A 629 32.66 6.39 -0.68
C HIS A 629 31.63 6.34 0.46
N THR A 630 32.02 6.76 1.67
CA THR A 630 31.11 6.72 2.81
C THR A 630 30.11 7.88 2.79
N GLN A 631 28.84 7.52 2.94
CA GLN A 631 27.73 8.44 2.99
C GLN A 631 27.13 8.49 4.40
N ILE A 632 26.69 9.68 4.81
CA ILE A 632 25.94 9.92 6.05
C ILE A 632 24.46 10.05 5.72
N LEU A 633 23.62 9.47 6.59
CA LEU A 633 22.18 9.62 6.57
C LEU A 633 21.75 10.93 7.24
N LEU A 634 20.96 11.74 6.53
CA LEU A 634 20.29 12.92 7.07
C LEU A 634 18.78 12.86 6.81
N VAL A 635 18.00 13.59 7.61
CA VAL A 635 16.54 13.71 7.48
C VAL A 635 16.08 15.17 7.44
N SER A 636 14.94 15.43 6.81
CA SER A 636 14.41 16.80 6.61
C SER A 636 13.90 17.41 7.92
N GLY A 637 14.47 18.51 8.38
CA GLY A 637 14.11 19.14 9.65
C GLY A 637 12.80 19.92 9.62
N GLY A 638 11.75 19.37 10.25
CA GLY A 638 10.46 20.05 10.45
C GLY A 638 9.55 20.12 9.21
N LYS A 639 8.35 20.67 9.38
CA LYS A 639 7.28 20.68 8.35
C LYS A 639 7.64 21.40 7.05
N ASP A 640 8.60 22.32 7.08
CA ASP A 640 8.94 23.17 5.93
C ASP A 640 10.07 22.59 5.06
N GLY A 641 10.74 21.52 5.51
CA GLY A 641 11.66 20.71 4.69
C GLY A 641 12.93 21.38 4.16
N ARG A 642 13.22 22.64 4.52
CA ARG A 642 14.30 23.46 3.93
C ARG A 642 15.72 23.20 4.46
N GLN A 643 15.90 22.39 5.51
CA GLN A 643 17.21 22.09 6.10
C GLN A 643 17.32 20.62 6.48
N TRP A 644 18.50 20.03 6.34
CA TRP A 644 18.77 18.65 6.78
C TRP A 644 19.28 18.62 8.22
N VAL A 645 18.96 17.56 8.96
CA VAL A 645 19.41 17.32 10.34
C VAL A 645 19.79 15.85 10.54
N VAL A 646 20.64 15.62 11.55
CA VAL A 646 20.92 14.26 12.07
C VAL A 646 19.68 13.73 12.80
N PRO A 647 19.24 12.49 12.56
CA PRO A 647 18.12 11.88 13.27
C PRO A 647 18.33 11.86 14.79
N GLY A 648 17.31 12.26 15.56
CA GLY A 648 17.39 12.18 17.02
C GLY A 648 16.35 12.99 17.80
N GLY A 649 15.81 12.41 18.86
CA GLY A 649 14.68 12.95 19.62
C GLY A 649 14.95 13.03 21.11
N GLY A 650 14.13 12.38 21.94
CA GLY A 650 14.23 12.44 23.40
C GLY A 650 14.43 11.06 23.99
N VAL A 651 15.22 10.96 25.05
CA VAL A 651 15.31 9.73 25.83
C VAL A 651 14.05 9.59 26.68
N GLU A 652 13.42 8.43 26.63
CA GLU A 652 12.20 8.12 27.37
C GLU A 652 12.50 7.62 28.79
N LYS A 653 11.46 7.44 29.59
CA LYS A 653 11.61 6.86 30.93
C LYS A 653 12.01 5.39 30.78
N ASP A 654 13.04 4.97 31.50
CA ASP A 654 13.62 3.62 31.48
C ASP A 654 14.28 3.20 30.14
N GLU A 655 14.62 4.18 29.28
CA GLU A 655 15.36 3.98 28.02
C GLU A 655 16.82 4.46 28.15
N CYS A 656 17.80 3.74 27.59
CA CYS A 656 19.19 4.20 27.51
C CYS A 656 19.43 5.05 26.24
N ALA A 657 20.49 5.87 26.24
CA ALA A 657 20.73 6.83 25.15
C ALA A 657 21.00 6.14 23.81
N GLU A 658 21.64 4.97 23.80
CA GLU A 658 21.89 4.13 22.63
C GLU A 658 20.59 3.60 22.03
N ALA A 659 19.68 3.08 22.88
CA ALA A 659 18.38 2.58 22.47
C ALA A 659 17.52 3.71 21.89
N ALA A 660 17.52 4.88 22.53
CA ALA A 660 16.87 6.08 22.04
C ALA A 660 17.43 6.51 20.67
N ALA A 661 18.76 6.51 20.49
CA ALA A 661 19.39 6.87 19.23
C ALA A 661 18.99 5.91 18.08
N LEU A 662 18.95 4.60 18.34
CA LEU A 662 18.52 3.59 17.37
C LEU A 662 17.01 3.66 17.07
N ARG A 663 16.17 3.91 18.08
CA ARG A 663 14.73 4.11 17.90
C ARG A 663 14.45 5.32 17.01
N GLU A 664 15.08 6.46 17.28
CA GLU A 664 14.89 7.69 16.49
C GLU A 664 15.42 7.54 15.06
N LEU A 665 16.49 6.77 14.84
CA LEU A 665 16.97 6.40 13.49
C LEU A 665 15.93 5.57 12.71
N MET A 666 15.25 4.64 13.39
CA MET A 666 14.15 3.85 12.83
C MET A 666 12.92 4.71 12.55
N GLU A 667 12.50 5.54 13.51
CA GLU A 667 11.27 6.32 13.45
C GLU A 667 11.39 7.49 12.46
N GLU A 668 12.48 8.29 12.50
CA GLU A 668 12.67 9.46 11.63
C GLU A 668 13.20 9.08 10.22
N ALA A 669 14.02 8.03 10.10
CA ALA A 669 14.74 7.73 8.85
C ALA A 669 14.52 6.32 8.27
N GLY A 670 13.93 5.38 9.00
CA GLY A 670 13.66 4.04 8.49
C GLY A 670 14.90 3.18 8.27
N VAL A 671 15.92 3.35 9.10
CA VAL A 671 17.19 2.63 8.99
C VAL A 671 17.46 1.84 10.27
N LYS A 672 17.74 0.53 10.10
CA LYS A 672 18.35 -0.30 11.15
C LYS A 672 19.86 -0.11 11.09
N ALA A 673 20.47 0.01 12.26
CA ALA A 673 21.91 0.16 12.39
C ALA A 673 22.40 -0.48 13.70
N ILE A 674 23.71 -0.66 13.81
CA ILE A 674 24.39 -1.04 15.04
C ILE A 674 25.25 0.15 15.50
N ILE A 675 25.22 0.47 16.79
CA ILE A 675 26.08 1.53 17.35
C ILE A 675 27.54 1.06 17.31
N VAL A 676 28.40 1.86 16.69
CA VAL A 676 29.84 1.64 16.58
C VAL A 676 30.57 2.26 17.77
N LYS A 677 30.21 3.50 18.13
CA LYS A 677 30.74 4.23 19.29
C LYS A 677 29.90 5.47 19.63
N GLU A 678 30.04 5.96 20.87
CA GLU A 678 29.65 7.32 21.22
C GLU A 678 30.64 8.33 20.58
N LEU A 679 30.12 9.43 20.04
CA LEU A 679 30.89 10.59 19.55
C LEU A 679 30.99 11.70 20.60
N GLY A 680 30.13 11.65 21.63
CA GLY A 680 30.11 12.56 22.77
C GLY A 680 28.74 13.18 23.00
N THR A 681 28.65 13.97 24.08
CA THR A 681 27.43 14.68 24.47
C THR A 681 27.52 16.17 24.13
N PHE A 682 26.56 16.67 23.35
CA PHE A 682 26.47 18.04 22.87
C PHE A 682 25.40 18.81 23.64
N GLN A 683 25.77 19.95 24.24
CA GLN A 683 24.90 20.80 25.05
C GLN A 683 24.46 22.05 24.28
N ASP A 684 23.18 22.39 24.38
CA ASP A 684 22.57 23.62 23.85
C ASP A 684 21.91 24.35 25.03
N ASP A 685 22.62 25.35 25.57
CA ASP A 685 22.19 26.14 26.73
C ASP A 685 20.95 26.99 26.46
N VAL A 686 20.79 27.46 25.22
CA VAL A 686 19.67 28.31 24.80
C VAL A 686 18.37 27.50 24.76
N ARG A 687 18.44 26.24 24.31
CA ARG A 687 17.28 25.33 24.27
C ARG A 687 17.16 24.44 25.50
N LYS A 688 18.11 24.50 26.44
CA LYS A 688 18.27 23.58 27.58
C LYS A 688 18.15 22.11 27.14
N HIS A 689 18.94 21.73 26.14
CA HIS A 689 19.02 20.36 25.62
C HIS A 689 20.43 19.81 25.84
N LYS A 690 20.52 18.53 26.21
CA LYS A 690 21.78 17.78 26.32
C LYS A 690 21.63 16.50 25.51
N THR A 691 22.41 16.36 24.44
CA THR A 691 22.20 15.34 23.40
C THR A 691 23.42 14.44 23.30
N ALA A 692 23.31 13.20 23.75
CA ALA A 692 24.31 12.16 23.46
C ALA A 692 24.23 11.79 21.97
N VAL A 693 25.36 11.70 21.29
CA VAL A 693 25.41 11.39 19.85
C VAL A 693 26.28 10.16 19.61
N PHE A 694 25.77 9.24 18.80
CA PHE A 694 26.41 7.99 18.47
C PHE A 694 26.70 7.87 16.98
N LEU A 695 27.81 7.22 16.63
CA LEU A 695 28.10 6.74 15.28
C LEU A 695 27.48 5.36 15.12
N ALA A 696 26.72 5.14 14.04
CA ALA A 696 26.05 3.87 13.78
C ALA A 696 26.32 3.38 12.34
N GLU A 697 26.54 2.07 12.15
CA GLU A 697 26.72 1.46 10.83
C GLU A 697 25.40 0.83 10.36
N MET A 698 24.98 1.17 9.15
CA MET A 698 23.72 0.70 8.55
C MET A 698 23.70 -0.82 8.35
N THR A 699 22.66 -1.49 8.84
CA THR A 699 22.41 -2.92 8.59
C THR A 699 21.26 -3.17 7.62
N GLU A 700 20.21 -2.36 7.65
CA GLU A 700 19.03 -2.52 6.79
C GLU A 700 18.39 -1.15 6.52
N GLU A 701 18.05 -0.86 5.27
CA GLU A 701 17.38 0.38 4.85
C GLU A 701 15.95 0.04 4.39
N LEU A 702 14.94 0.49 5.13
CA LEU A 702 13.52 0.17 4.87
C LEU A 702 12.95 1.07 3.76
N GLU A 703 12.12 0.53 2.87
CA GLU A 703 11.44 1.34 1.83
C GLU A 703 10.40 2.30 2.42
N THR A 704 9.70 1.90 3.48
CA THR A 704 8.69 2.70 4.18
C THR A 704 8.97 2.73 5.68
N TRP A 705 8.73 3.88 6.33
CA TRP A 705 9.00 4.07 7.75
C TRP A 705 8.09 5.13 8.38
N GLN A 706 8.04 5.14 9.72
CA GLN A 706 7.02 5.85 10.49
C GLN A 706 6.90 7.34 10.15
N GLU A 707 7.98 8.13 10.20
CA GLU A 707 7.89 9.55 9.82
C GLU A 707 7.87 9.77 8.29
N GLY A 708 8.33 8.80 7.49
CA GLY A 708 8.21 8.83 6.03
C GLY A 708 6.74 8.89 5.58
N GLU A 709 5.86 8.14 6.25
CA GLU A 709 4.40 8.22 6.05
C GLU A 709 3.80 9.61 6.36
N PHE A 710 4.49 10.42 7.19
CA PHE A 710 4.11 11.79 7.52
C PHE A 710 4.90 12.86 6.71
N GLY A 711 5.61 12.44 5.66
CA GLY A 711 6.30 13.34 4.73
C GLY A 711 7.74 13.71 5.11
N ARG A 712 8.32 13.08 6.14
CA ARG A 712 9.76 13.20 6.46
C ARG A 712 10.57 12.58 5.32
N LYS A 713 11.52 13.33 4.76
CA LYS A 713 12.45 12.81 3.74
C LYS A 713 13.75 12.40 4.38
N ARG A 714 14.40 11.36 3.84
CA ARG A 714 15.79 10.99 4.14
C ARG A 714 16.67 11.19 2.91
N ILE A 715 17.95 11.40 3.12
CA ILE A 715 18.96 11.49 2.07
C ILE A 715 20.28 10.89 2.55
N TRP A 716 21.02 10.29 1.62
CA TRP A 716 22.40 9.88 1.82
C TRP A 716 23.32 10.88 1.10
N MET A 717 24.26 11.47 1.82
CA MET A 717 25.18 12.48 1.29
C MET A 717 26.62 12.12 1.61
N SER A 718 27.59 12.54 0.79
CA SER A 718 29.00 12.42 1.18
C SER A 718 29.26 13.24 2.45
N LEU A 719 30.31 12.88 3.20
CA LEU A 719 30.74 13.64 4.38
C LEU A 719 30.91 15.13 4.05
N ASN A 720 31.61 15.45 2.94
CA ASN A 720 31.88 16.82 2.50
C ASN A 720 30.61 17.60 2.13
N ASP A 721 29.66 16.97 1.45
CA ASP A 721 28.40 17.63 1.09
C ASP A 721 27.50 17.86 2.32
N SER A 722 27.48 16.89 3.23
CA SER A 722 26.63 16.92 4.42
C SER A 722 26.92 18.15 5.31
N THR A 723 28.19 18.52 5.46
CA THR A 723 28.65 19.71 6.21
C THR A 723 28.15 21.05 5.66
N ASN A 724 27.72 21.11 4.38
CA ASN A 724 27.20 22.32 3.74
C ASN A 724 25.67 22.37 3.68
N HIS A 725 24.99 21.22 3.81
CA HIS A 725 23.53 21.10 3.68
C HIS A 725 22.80 20.81 4.99
N VAL A 726 23.53 20.41 6.04
CA VAL A 726 22.99 20.26 7.39
C VAL A 726 22.76 21.62 8.06
N LYS A 727 21.76 21.70 8.93
CA LYS A 727 21.52 22.86 9.79
C LYS A 727 22.77 23.22 10.60
N GLN A 728 23.11 24.51 10.68
CA GLN A 728 24.33 25.03 11.34
C GLN A 728 24.62 24.43 12.74
N SER A 729 23.60 24.25 13.58
CA SER A 729 23.77 23.68 14.93
C SER A 729 24.10 22.17 14.97
N HIS A 730 24.01 21.47 13.83
CA HIS A 730 24.41 20.07 13.65
C HIS A 730 25.72 19.93 12.88
N LYS A 731 26.30 21.02 12.34
CA LYS A 731 27.57 20.98 11.62
C LYS A 731 28.70 20.39 12.47
N ILE A 732 28.80 20.83 13.73
CA ILE A 732 29.75 20.30 14.72
C ILE A 732 29.61 18.79 14.98
N ILE A 733 28.40 18.23 14.81
CA ILE A 733 28.13 16.79 14.95
C ILE A 733 28.68 16.02 13.75
N ILE A 734 28.54 16.57 12.54
CA ILE A 734 29.10 15.99 11.31
C ILE A 734 30.62 16.10 11.30
N ASP A 735 31.18 17.23 11.72
CA ASP A 735 32.63 17.43 11.79
C ASP A 735 33.28 16.48 12.81
N ALA A 736 32.59 16.16 13.91
CA ALA A 736 33.01 15.12 14.86
C ALA A 736 33.06 13.71 14.24
N VAL A 737 32.24 13.42 13.21
CA VAL A 737 32.28 12.14 12.48
C VAL A 737 33.51 12.07 11.58
N ALA A 738 33.96 13.20 11.02
CA ALA A 738 35.20 13.27 10.24
C ALA A 738 36.44 12.98 11.11
N LEU A 739 36.48 13.52 12.32
CA LEU A 739 37.53 13.28 13.32
C LEU A 739 37.49 11.87 13.95
N ALA A 740 36.38 11.17 13.77
CA ALA A 740 36.12 9.85 14.33
C ALA A 740 36.43 8.69 13.36
N ARG A 741 36.99 8.96 12.18
CA ARG A 741 37.28 7.97 11.13
C ARG A 741 38.69 7.39 11.21
#